data_AF-A0A0M4GL87-F1
#
_entry.id   AF-A0A0M4GL87-F1
#
_cell.length_a   1.000
_cell.length_b   1.000
_cell.length_c   1.000
_cell.angle_alpha   90.00
_cell.angle_beta   90.00
_cell.angle_gamma   90.00
#
_symmetry.space_group_name_H-M   'P 1'
#
loop_
_entity.id
_entity.type
_entity.pdbx_description
1 polymer ?
#
loop_
_entity_poly.entity_id
_entity_poly.type
_entity_poly.pdbx_seq_one_letter_code
_entity_poly.pdbx_strand_id
1 'polypeptide(L)'
;MEAITGKGLKHAVKYVRAGVFLSLIMMGIATVLVFGVLIYARVLGSPPLAVPQSTLYFSDDGKVIGETNTGQKRYWVKLDDVSPYLIEATISIEDKKFFEHKGFDLKRIAGAALADIKAFEKVQGASTVTQQYARNLFLEHDKTWSRKLREALYAIRLEMNYSKEQILEGYINTIYYGNRAYGIQAASQYYFGKNASDLSLAEASMLAGIPKGPGAYSPFASMEKAKQRQGIILNAMAENGYIKTVEAKAAAKEELALTGTDPNRELKAAPYFQDAVANALRYQLGIDERTIELGGLRVFTTLDQKQQEAAEKQIKSIVAADSEIQAALVAVDPKNGHIKAMVGGRDYEKSPFNRAVQALREPGSTIKPFLYYAALGNGYTPATTMRSELTTFRFENGDPDYTPHNYNNKYANGDITLAQALALSDNVYAVKTHLFLGQETLAETAKKFGISTKMASVPSLALGTSGVRAIEMANAYGMFANGGKYIEPTLITRVETSEGKIIYEKDAEEETYLDPAKAYVMTNMMTGVFDTKLNGYASVTGSTIVKGLTRPYAGKSGSTPTDSWMIGYSPQLVSAVWTGYDDARKIEKVAEKSYAKKIWAKFMEDALQGKPVKSFKPPKDGVTGVHIDPVNGKLATKGCPVRRFTYFVSGTEPDEYCTDHLDHNELIPGAKPGGADKKSWYKKLWNWGD
;
A
#
# COMPACT_ATOMS: atom_id res chain seq x y z
N MET A 1 -42.28 -7.79 88.26
CA MET A 1 -42.23 -6.52 87.51
C MET A 1 -41.42 -5.54 88.34
N GLU A 2 -40.11 -5.46 88.11
CA GLU A 2 -39.27 -4.41 88.72
C GLU A 2 -39.46 -3.12 87.93
N ALA A 3 -39.84 -2.06 88.63
CA ALA A 3 -40.08 -0.74 88.06
C ALA A 3 -38.77 -0.08 87.66
N ILE A 4 -38.58 0.13 86.36
CA ILE A 4 -37.50 0.93 85.79
C ILE A 4 -37.61 2.35 86.37
N THR A 5 -36.64 2.76 87.18
CA THR A 5 -36.61 4.07 87.84
C THR A 5 -36.46 5.22 86.82
N GLY A 6 -37.24 6.30 87.00
CA GLY A 6 -37.33 7.44 86.06
C GLY A 6 -36.03 8.22 85.77
N LYS A 7 -34.91 7.92 86.44
CA LYS A 7 -33.57 8.43 86.10
C LYS A 7 -32.98 7.72 84.87
N GLY A 8 -33.17 6.41 84.72
CA GLY A 8 -32.68 5.64 83.57
C GLY A 8 -33.34 6.05 82.25
N LEU A 9 -34.65 6.34 82.30
CA LEU A 9 -35.42 6.79 81.14
C LEU A 9 -34.98 8.18 80.63
N LYS A 10 -34.65 9.11 81.54
CA LYS A 10 -34.15 10.45 81.17
C LYS A 10 -32.77 10.40 80.52
N HIS A 11 -31.88 9.52 80.98
CA HIS A 11 -30.58 9.31 80.36
C HIS A 11 -30.72 8.65 78.98
N ALA A 12 -31.57 7.62 78.84
CA ALA A 12 -31.86 6.99 77.56
C ALA A 12 -32.39 7.99 76.52
N VAL A 13 -33.36 8.84 76.88
CA VAL A 13 -33.89 9.89 75.98
C VAL A 13 -32.81 10.92 75.60
N LYS A 14 -31.89 11.26 76.50
CA LYS A 14 -30.76 12.17 76.21
C LYS A 14 -29.78 11.55 75.20
N TYR A 15 -29.43 10.27 75.35
CA TYR A 15 -28.57 9.56 74.40
C TYR A 15 -29.23 9.35 73.04
N VAL A 16 -30.55 9.06 73.01
CA VAL A 16 -31.31 8.98 71.75
C VAL A 16 -31.34 10.33 71.03
N ARG A 17 -31.61 11.44 71.74
CA ARG A 17 -31.59 12.79 71.14
C ARG A 17 -30.19 13.18 70.63
N ALA A 18 -29.14 12.86 71.39
CA ALA A 18 -27.77 13.09 70.96
C ALA A 18 -27.42 12.26 69.71
N GLY A 19 -27.86 11.00 69.66
CA GLY A 19 -27.70 10.11 68.50
C GLY A 19 -28.42 10.64 67.26
N VAL A 20 -29.67 11.11 67.40
CA VAL A 20 -30.43 11.73 66.30
C VAL A 20 -29.73 13.01 65.82
N PHE A 21 -29.29 13.87 66.73
CA PHE A 21 -28.58 15.12 66.37
C PHE A 21 -27.25 14.84 65.65
N LEU A 22 -26.45 13.90 66.14
CA LEU A 22 -25.22 13.44 65.48
C LEU A 22 -25.52 12.83 64.11
N SER A 23 -26.59 12.05 63.98
CA SER A 23 -26.99 11.46 62.68
C SER A 23 -27.37 12.54 61.65
N LEU A 24 -28.07 13.59 62.07
CA LEU A 24 -28.43 14.72 61.21
C LEU A 24 -27.21 15.53 60.77
N ILE A 25 -26.25 15.77 61.68
CA ILE A 25 -24.98 16.42 61.34
C ILE A 25 -24.20 15.56 60.34
N MET A 26 -24.07 14.26 60.59
CA MET A 26 -23.41 13.33 59.68
C MET A 26 -24.09 13.29 58.30
N MET A 27 -25.41 13.33 58.26
CA MET A 27 -26.18 13.39 57.02
C MET A 27 -25.97 14.72 56.28
N GLY A 28 -25.92 15.84 57.00
CA GLY A 28 -25.59 17.15 56.44
C GLY A 28 -24.19 17.19 55.83
N ILE A 29 -23.19 16.71 56.57
CA ILE A 29 -21.80 16.61 56.09
C ILE A 29 -21.72 15.70 54.86
N ALA A 30 -22.35 14.53 54.89
CA ALA A 30 -22.38 13.61 53.76
C ALA A 30 -23.03 14.26 52.53
N THR A 31 -24.12 15.01 52.71
CA THR A 31 -24.79 15.73 51.62
C THR A 31 -23.88 16.78 51.00
N VAL A 32 -23.20 17.59 51.82
CA VAL A 32 -22.23 18.59 51.36
C VAL A 32 -21.07 17.95 50.61
N LEU A 33 -20.55 16.82 51.11
CA LEU A 33 -19.48 16.07 50.44
C LEU A 33 -19.94 15.53 49.08
N VAL A 34 -21.12 14.92 49.00
CA VAL A 34 -21.69 14.41 47.74
C VAL A 34 -21.90 15.55 46.75
N PHE A 35 -22.53 16.65 47.17
CA PHE A 35 -22.71 17.83 46.31
C PHE A 35 -21.37 18.42 45.87
N GLY A 36 -20.38 18.49 46.76
CA GLY A 36 -19.03 18.94 46.44
C GLY A 36 -18.37 18.08 45.37
N VAL A 37 -18.48 16.75 45.46
CA VAL A 37 -17.97 15.82 44.44
C VAL A 37 -18.70 15.98 43.11
N LEU A 38 -20.02 16.16 43.11
CA LEU A 38 -20.81 16.38 41.89
C LEU A 38 -20.46 17.70 41.21
N ILE A 39 -20.32 18.79 41.98
CA ILE A 39 -19.88 20.10 41.46
C ILE A 39 -18.47 19.97 40.90
N TYR A 40 -17.55 19.34 41.63
CA TYR A 40 -16.18 19.11 41.16
C TYR A 40 -16.15 18.30 39.86
N ALA A 41 -16.93 17.23 39.77
CA ALA A 41 -17.07 16.43 38.55
C ALA A 41 -17.65 17.25 37.38
N ARG A 42 -18.62 18.13 37.64
CA ARG A 42 -19.21 19.02 36.63
C ARG A 42 -18.20 20.05 36.11
N VAL A 43 -17.41 20.64 37.01
CA VAL A 43 -16.36 21.62 36.66
C VAL A 43 -15.26 20.97 35.83
N LEU A 44 -14.90 19.72 36.11
CA LEU A 44 -13.92 18.97 35.32
C LEU A 44 -14.41 18.59 33.90
N GLY A 45 -15.69 18.75 33.59
CA GLY A 45 -16.26 18.46 32.27
C GLY A 45 -16.17 16.99 31.85
N SER A 46 -16.50 16.74 30.57
CA SER A 46 -16.52 15.42 29.95
C SER A 46 -15.12 14.81 29.89
N PRO A 47 -14.89 13.61 30.44
CA PRO A 47 -13.61 12.93 30.31
C PRO A 47 -13.46 12.37 28.86
N PRO A 48 -12.25 12.37 28.28
CA PRO A 48 -12.05 11.87 26.91
C PRO A 48 -12.31 10.36 26.82
N LEU A 49 -13.06 9.92 25.81
CA LEU A 49 -13.33 8.49 25.57
C LEU A 49 -12.29 7.82 24.67
N ALA A 50 -11.27 8.57 24.23
CA ALA A 50 -10.29 8.11 23.27
C ALA A 50 -9.49 6.92 23.83
N VAL A 51 -9.61 5.80 23.15
CA VAL A 51 -8.81 4.61 23.37
C VAL A 51 -7.89 4.41 22.18
N PRO A 52 -6.67 3.86 22.38
CA PRO A 52 -5.82 3.48 21.27
C PRO A 52 -6.55 2.54 20.31
N GLN A 53 -6.64 2.90 19.04
CA GLN A 53 -7.25 2.10 17.98
C GLN A 53 -6.20 1.73 16.94
N SER A 54 -6.31 0.53 16.39
CA SER A 54 -5.39 0.07 15.35
C SER A 54 -5.65 0.85 14.05
N THR A 55 -4.60 1.39 13.45
CA THR A 55 -4.68 1.97 12.10
C THR A 55 -4.72 0.86 11.07
N LEU A 56 -5.63 0.98 10.12
CA LEU A 56 -5.89 -0.01 9.08
C LEU A 56 -5.42 0.52 7.72
N TYR A 57 -4.68 -0.30 6.98
CA TYR A 57 -4.31 -0.03 5.60
C TYR A 57 -5.23 -0.82 4.67
N PHE A 58 -5.78 -0.16 3.65
CA PHE A 58 -6.68 -0.74 2.68
C PHE A 58 -6.03 -0.79 1.28
N SER A 59 -6.22 -1.88 0.53
CA SER A 59 -5.89 -1.99 -0.90
C SER A 59 -6.78 -1.10 -1.77
N ASP A 60 -6.48 -1.07 -3.06
CA ASP A 60 -7.28 -0.36 -4.07
C ASP A 60 -8.72 -0.89 -4.21
N ASP A 61 -8.97 -2.16 -3.88
CA ASP A 61 -10.29 -2.79 -3.83
C ASP A 61 -10.98 -2.70 -2.46
N GLY A 62 -10.38 -1.97 -1.50
CA GLY A 62 -10.97 -1.69 -0.19
C GLY A 62 -10.86 -2.82 0.83
N LYS A 63 -10.03 -3.84 0.59
CA LYS A 63 -9.71 -4.87 1.58
C LYS A 63 -8.61 -4.41 2.53
N VAL A 64 -8.65 -4.84 3.78
CA VAL A 64 -7.56 -4.57 4.72
C VAL A 64 -6.34 -5.37 4.28
N ILE A 65 -5.21 -4.71 4.08
CA ILE A 65 -3.92 -5.30 3.68
C ILE A 65 -2.90 -5.32 4.80
N GLY A 66 -3.14 -4.58 5.88
CA GLY A 66 -2.26 -4.51 7.04
C GLY A 66 -2.82 -3.62 8.14
N GLU A 67 -2.17 -3.64 9.30
CA GLU A 67 -2.52 -2.81 10.44
C GLU A 67 -1.28 -2.43 11.27
N THR A 68 -1.36 -1.32 11.99
CA THR A 68 -0.36 -0.91 12.99
C THR A 68 -1.01 -0.83 14.37
N ASN A 69 -0.36 -1.40 15.40
CA ASN A 69 -0.81 -1.36 16.80
C ASN A 69 0.35 -1.56 17.80
N THR A 70 0.13 -1.19 19.06
CA THR A 70 1.09 -1.32 20.17
C THR A 70 0.95 -2.65 20.95
N GLY A 71 0.49 -3.71 20.29
CA GLY A 71 0.22 -5.00 20.93
C GLY A 71 -1.18 -5.15 21.54
N GLN A 72 -2.03 -4.12 21.41
CA GLN A 72 -3.47 -4.17 21.66
C GLN A 72 -4.20 -4.04 20.33
N LYS A 73 -4.97 -5.06 19.93
CA LYS A 73 -5.83 -4.98 18.75
C LYS A 73 -7.19 -4.45 19.16
N ARG A 74 -7.61 -3.33 18.57
CA ARG A 74 -8.91 -2.72 18.84
C ARG A 74 -9.49 -2.15 17.56
N TYR A 75 -10.70 -2.60 17.25
CA TYR A 75 -11.53 -2.07 16.17
C TYR A 75 -12.80 -1.52 16.81
N TRP A 76 -13.09 -0.24 16.59
CA TRP A 76 -14.29 0.37 17.14
C TRP A 76 -15.50 -0.03 16.29
N VAL A 77 -16.55 -0.48 16.96
CA VAL A 77 -17.84 -0.81 16.34
C VAL A 77 -18.94 -0.04 17.06
N LYS A 78 -19.88 0.52 16.30
CA LYS A 78 -21.04 1.20 16.88
C LYS A 78 -21.93 0.18 17.58
N LEU A 79 -22.65 0.60 18.61
CA LEU A 79 -23.51 -0.29 19.38
C LEU A 79 -24.59 -0.98 18.50
N ASP A 80 -25.08 -0.27 17.48
CA ASP A 80 -26.07 -0.78 16.52
C ASP A 80 -25.50 -1.85 15.58
N ASP A 81 -24.18 -1.89 15.40
CA ASP A 81 -23.46 -2.86 14.56
C ASP A 81 -22.96 -4.08 15.39
N VAL A 82 -23.55 -4.30 16.57
CA VAL A 82 -23.22 -5.41 17.48
C VAL A 82 -24.45 -6.29 17.70
N SER A 83 -24.25 -7.61 17.74
CA SER A 83 -25.33 -8.58 17.99
C SER A 83 -26.08 -8.24 19.28
N PRO A 84 -27.42 -8.14 19.26
CA PRO A 84 -28.22 -7.79 20.43
C PRO A 84 -28.03 -8.83 21.55
N TYR A 85 -27.84 -10.10 21.20
CA TYR A 85 -27.57 -11.16 22.17
C TYR A 85 -26.33 -10.89 23.02
N LEU A 86 -25.31 -10.25 22.46
CA LEU A 86 -24.12 -9.92 23.23
C LEU A 86 -24.41 -8.77 24.20
N ILE A 87 -25.10 -7.73 23.74
CA ILE A 87 -25.48 -6.59 24.56
C ILE A 87 -26.28 -7.09 25.77
N GLU A 88 -27.30 -7.92 25.52
CA GLU A 88 -28.17 -8.52 26.53
C GLU A 88 -27.41 -9.48 27.46
N ALA A 89 -26.51 -10.29 26.92
CA ALA A 89 -25.67 -11.19 27.71
C ALA A 89 -24.74 -10.43 28.67
N THR A 90 -24.07 -9.40 28.16
CA THR A 90 -23.17 -8.54 28.93
C THR A 90 -23.93 -7.82 30.04
N ILE A 91 -25.06 -7.17 29.73
CA ILE A 91 -25.87 -6.47 30.74
C ILE A 91 -26.41 -7.47 31.77
N SER A 92 -26.93 -8.63 31.34
CA SER A 92 -27.51 -9.63 32.23
C SER A 92 -26.53 -10.11 33.30
N ILE A 93 -25.26 -10.30 32.93
CA ILE A 93 -24.25 -10.86 33.83
C ILE A 93 -23.43 -9.80 34.57
N GLU A 94 -23.11 -8.68 33.93
CA GLU A 94 -22.25 -7.64 34.50
C GLU A 94 -23.05 -6.60 35.27
N ASP A 95 -24.25 -6.22 34.79
CA ASP A 95 -25.02 -5.11 35.36
C ASP A 95 -26.51 -5.09 34.94
N LYS A 96 -27.31 -6.00 35.51
CA LYS A 96 -28.72 -6.22 35.11
C LYS A 96 -29.64 -4.99 35.13
N LYS A 97 -29.27 -3.96 35.90
CA LYS A 97 -30.04 -2.71 36.08
C LYS A 97 -29.32 -1.51 35.47
N PHE A 98 -28.42 -1.76 34.53
CA PHE A 98 -27.55 -0.75 33.92
C PHE A 98 -28.30 0.50 33.48
N PHE A 99 -29.44 0.35 32.81
CA PHE A 99 -30.25 1.47 32.31
C PHE A 99 -31.06 2.18 33.41
N GLU A 100 -31.27 1.55 34.57
CA GLU A 100 -32.06 2.12 35.67
C GLU A 100 -31.25 3.05 36.59
N HIS A 101 -29.96 2.77 36.81
CA HIS A 101 -29.12 3.52 37.75
C HIS A 101 -28.20 4.53 37.06
N LYS A 102 -27.64 5.49 37.82
CA LYS A 102 -26.66 6.48 37.34
C LYS A 102 -25.25 6.13 37.82
N GLY A 103 -24.66 5.09 37.22
CA GLY A 103 -23.29 4.62 37.51
C GLY A 103 -23.10 3.73 38.75
N PHE A 104 -24.02 3.76 39.71
CA PHE A 104 -23.92 2.95 40.94
C PHE A 104 -25.24 2.26 41.25
N ASP A 105 -25.22 0.93 41.40
CA ASP A 105 -26.34 0.17 41.94
C ASP A 105 -26.21 0.07 43.46
N LEU A 106 -26.88 0.98 44.18
CA LEU A 106 -26.86 1.04 45.65
C LEU A 106 -27.42 -0.23 46.30
N LYS A 107 -28.41 -0.88 45.66
CA LYS A 107 -29.01 -2.12 46.19
C LYS A 107 -28.01 -3.28 46.07
N ARG A 108 -27.32 -3.37 44.94
CA ARG A 108 -26.24 -4.36 44.72
C ARG A 108 -25.05 -4.11 45.65
N ILE A 109 -24.66 -2.86 45.88
CA ILE A 109 -23.56 -2.51 46.80
C ILE A 109 -23.93 -2.92 48.24
N ALA A 110 -25.13 -2.56 48.71
CA ALA A 110 -25.58 -2.94 50.06
C ALA A 110 -25.69 -4.48 50.20
N GLY A 111 -26.23 -5.16 49.19
CA GLY A 111 -26.33 -6.62 49.17
C GLY A 111 -24.97 -7.31 49.21
N ALA A 112 -24.00 -6.84 48.43
CA ALA A 112 -22.64 -7.37 48.43
C ALA A 112 -21.94 -7.13 49.77
N ALA A 113 -22.10 -5.95 50.38
CA ALA A 113 -21.54 -5.66 51.71
C ALA A 113 -22.11 -6.60 52.78
N LEU A 114 -23.42 -6.86 52.76
CA LEU A 114 -24.06 -7.82 53.67
C LEU A 114 -23.55 -9.24 53.45
N ALA A 115 -23.32 -9.66 52.20
CA ALA A 115 -22.78 -10.97 51.86
C ALA A 115 -21.31 -11.11 52.30
N ASP A 116 -20.47 -10.11 52.04
CA ASP A 116 -19.05 -10.10 52.43
C ASP A 116 -18.89 -10.12 53.96
N ILE A 117 -19.74 -9.40 54.70
CA ILE A 117 -19.77 -9.44 56.18
C ILE A 117 -20.18 -10.83 56.68
N LYS A 118 -21.17 -11.47 56.06
CA LYS A 118 -21.61 -12.81 56.45
C LYS A 118 -20.58 -13.89 56.14
N ALA A 119 -19.84 -13.74 55.04
CA ALA A 119 -18.85 -14.72 54.59
C ALA A 119 -17.46 -14.50 55.18
N PHE A 120 -17.20 -13.38 55.87
CA PHE A 120 -15.88 -12.96 56.35
C PHE A 120 -14.79 -12.91 55.26
N GLU A 121 -15.19 -12.90 54.00
CA GLU A 121 -14.33 -12.84 52.82
C GLU A 121 -15.04 -12.01 51.73
N LYS A 122 -14.27 -11.48 50.78
CA LYS A 122 -14.81 -10.76 49.63
C LYS A 122 -15.34 -11.76 48.59
N VAL A 123 -16.63 -12.06 48.64
CA VAL A 123 -17.27 -13.12 47.85
C VAL A 123 -17.96 -12.56 46.61
N GLN A 124 -18.48 -11.31 46.65
CA GLN A 124 -19.33 -10.79 45.57
C GLN A 124 -18.87 -9.44 44.99
N GLY A 125 -18.87 -9.33 43.66
CA GLY A 125 -18.53 -8.10 42.95
C GLY A 125 -19.71 -7.13 42.87
N ALA A 126 -19.55 -5.93 43.45
CA ALA A 126 -20.57 -4.87 43.42
C ALA A 126 -20.41 -3.84 42.27
N SER A 127 -19.45 -4.03 41.35
CA SER A 127 -19.12 -2.99 40.36
C SER A 127 -20.06 -3.00 39.16
N THR A 128 -20.52 -1.83 38.74
CA THR A 128 -21.39 -1.59 37.57
C THR A 128 -20.59 -1.54 36.26
N VAL A 129 -21.26 -1.60 35.12
CA VAL A 129 -20.61 -1.45 33.79
C VAL A 129 -19.89 -0.10 33.69
N THR A 130 -20.51 1.00 34.12
CA THR A 130 -19.88 2.34 34.11
C THR A 130 -18.60 2.38 34.93
N GLN A 131 -18.60 1.76 36.12
CA GLN A 131 -17.41 1.69 36.97
C GLN A 131 -16.30 0.85 36.33
N GLN A 132 -16.67 -0.28 35.73
CA GLN A 132 -15.71 -1.11 35.01
C GLN A 132 -15.15 -0.38 33.77
N TYR A 133 -15.96 0.38 33.05
CA TYR A 133 -15.51 1.19 31.93
C TYR A 133 -14.54 2.28 32.38
N ALA A 134 -14.89 3.04 33.42
CA ALA A 134 -14.01 4.03 34.03
C ALA A 134 -12.65 3.45 34.45
N ARG A 135 -12.67 2.24 35.04
CA ARG A 135 -11.45 1.51 35.41
C ARG A 135 -10.61 1.18 34.18
N ASN A 136 -11.21 0.61 33.15
CA ASN A 136 -10.48 0.15 31.97
C ASN A 136 -9.92 1.31 31.14
N LEU A 137 -10.58 2.47 31.17
CA LEU A 137 -10.22 3.62 30.35
C LEU A 137 -9.19 4.56 31.01
N PHE A 138 -9.28 4.81 32.32
CA PHE A 138 -8.52 5.89 32.97
C PHE A 138 -7.53 5.44 34.04
N LEU A 139 -7.53 4.17 34.44
CA LEU A 139 -6.83 3.72 35.64
C LEU A 139 -5.93 2.52 35.37
N GLU A 140 -4.72 2.57 35.94
CA GLU A 140 -3.82 1.42 36.01
C GLU A 140 -4.39 0.35 36.96
N HIS A 141 -3.94 -0.90 36.80
CA HIS A 141 -4.56 -2.08 37.41
C HIS A 141 -4.29 -2.26 38.93
N ASP A 142 -3.66 -1.30 39.59
CA ASP A 142 -3.22 -1.39 40.99
C ASP A 142 -4.39 -1.54 41.98
N LYS A 143 -4.34 -2.49 42.91
CA LYS A 143 -5.42 -2.70 43.89
C LYS A 143 -5.36 -1.75 45.09
N THR A 144 -5.40 -0.44 44.86
CA THR A 144 -5.39 0.59 45.91
C THR A 144 -6.79 1.20 46.16
N TRP A 145 -7.04 1.62 47.41
CA TRP A 145 -8.28 2.34 47.77
C TRP A 145 -8.38 3.71 47.07
N SER A 146 -7.24 4.37 46.84
CA SER A 146 -7.16 5.61 46.06
C SER A 146 -7.58 5.41 44.61
N ARG A 147 -7.20 4.28 43.97
CA ARG A 147 -7.72 3.92 42.64
C ARG A 147 -9.24 3.76 42.65
N LYS A 148 -9.82 3.10 43.66
CA LYS A 148 -11.28 2.88 43.72
C LYS A 148 -12.07 4.18 43.89
N LEU A 149 -11.51 5.17 44.60
CA LEU A 149 -12.07 6.52 44.68
C LEU A 149 -12.02 7.25 43.33
N ARG A 150 -10.88 7.16 42.61
CA ARG A 150 -10.77 7.71 41.25
C ARG A 150 -11.74 7.05 40.27
N GLU A 151 -11.92 5.73 40.37
CA GLU A 151 -12.89 4.97 39.56
C GLU A 151 -14.31 5.50 39.78
N ALA A 152 -14.68 5.76 41.03
CA ALA A 152 -15.98 6.34 41.36
C ALA A 152 -16.14 7.75 40.77
N LEU A 153 -15.12 8.62 40.89
CA LEU A 153 -15.16 9.96 40.31
C LEU A 153 -15.32 9.93 38.78
N TYR A 154 -14.57 9.07 38.08
CA TYR A 154 -14.69 8.92 36.63
C TYR A 154 -16.05 8.33 36.23
N ALA A 155 -16.60 7.37 36.98
CA ALA A 155 -17.93 6.84 36.71
C ALA A 155 -19.02 7.92 36.84
N ILE A 156 -18.93 8.80 37.86
CA ILE A 156 -19.79 9.97 37.99
C ILE A 156 -19.64 10.89 36.77
N ARG A 157 -18.40 11.20 36.38
CA ARG A 157 -18.12 12.07 35.23
C ARG A 157 -18.66 11.48 33.91
N LEU A 158 -18.58 10.17 33.72
CA LEU A 158 -19.13 9.51 32.53
C LEU A 158 -20.66 9.66 32.49
N GLU A 159 -21.35 9.32 33.59
CA GLU A 159 -22.82 9.36 33.67
C GLU A 159 -23.42 10.77 33.59
N MET A 160 -22.63 11.80 33.92
CA MET A 160 -23.05 13.19 33.81
C MET A 160 -22.92 13.77 32.40
N ASN A 161 -22.09 13.16 31.54
CA ASN A 161 -21.73 13.75 30.25
C ASN A 161 -22.06 12.84 29.04
N TYR A 162 -22.31 11.55 29.25
CA TYR A 162 -22.59 10.58 28.19
C TYR A 162 -23.89 9.83 28.45
N SER A 163 -24.56 9.42 27.36
CA SER A 163 -25.74 8.56 27.44
C SER A 163 -25.38 7.14 27.86
N LYS A 164 -26.38 6.34 28.25
CA LYS A 164 -26.16 4.94 28.64
C LYS A 164 -25.65 4.09 27.48
N GLU A 165 -26.17 4.37 26.29
CA GLU A 165 -25.78 3.74 25.04
C GLU A 165 -24.31 4.05 24.72
N GLN A 166 -23.89 5.32 24.84
CA GLN A 166 -22.50 5.72 24.65
C GLN A 166 -21.54 5.07 25.65
N ILE A 167 -21.94 4.99 26.93
CA ILE A 167 -21.15 4.33 27.98
C ILE A 167 -21.02 2.83 27.68
N LEU A 168 -22.10 2.19 27.23
CA LEU A 168 -22.09 0.77 26.90
C LEU A 168 -21.27 0.47 25.65
N GLU A 169 -21.41 1.28 24.59
CA GLU A 169 -20.59 1.22 23.39
C GLU A 169 -19.10 1.34 23.73
N GLY A 170 -18.75 2.36 24.53
CA GLY A 170 -17.39 2.55 24.99
C GLY A 170 -16.88 1.37 25.82
N TYR A 171 -17.72 0.81 26.70
CA TYR A 171 -17.39 -0.36 27.51
C TYR A 171 -17.06 -1.56 26.62
N ILE A 172 -17.97 -1.98 25.74
CA ILE A 172 -17.78 -3.18 24.91
C ILE A 172 -16.61 -3.05 23.92
N ASN A 173 -16.22 -1.83 23.54
CA ASN A 173 -15.05 -1.57 22.70
C ASN A 173 -13.72 -1.47 23.48
N THR A 174 -13.77 -1.39 24.81
CA THR A 174 -12.57 -1.19 25.65
C THR A 174 -12.15 -2.44 26.41
N ILE A 175 -13.10 -3.31 26.75
CA ILE A 175 -12.86 -4.52 27.54
C ILE A 175 -11.82 -5.44 26.89
N TYR A 176 -10.95 -6.03 27.72
CA TYR A 176 -10.01 -7.05 27.28
C TYR A 176 -10.66 -8.45 27.28
N TYR A 177 -10.67 -9.09 26.12
CA TYR A 177 -11.18 -10.46 25.93
C TYR A 177 -10.06 -11.51 25.88
N GLY A 178 -8.81 -11.15 26.19
CA GLY A 178 -7.68 -12.09 26.08
C GLY A 178 -7.02 -12.05 24.70
N ASN A 179 -5.83 -12.65 24.59
CA ASN A 179 -5.09 -12.80 23.33
C ASN A 179 -4.92 -11.51 22.51
N ARG A 180 -4.67 -10.38 23.19
CA ARG A 180 -4.56 -9.03 22.58
C ARG A 180 -5.85 -8.48 21.96
N ALA A 181 -6.98 -9.17 22.07
CA ALA A 181 -8.28 -8.67 21.61
C ALA A 181 -8.88 -7.70 22.65
N TYR A 182 -8.85 -6.41 22.33
CA TYR A 182 -9.52 -5.36 23.09
C TYR A 182 -10.74 -4.89 22.32
N GLY A 183 -11.90 -4.97 22.96
CA GLY A 183 -13.18 -4.69 22.34
C GLY A 183 -13.79 -5.91 21.66
N ILE A 184 -15.12 -5.88 21.52
CA ILE A 184 -15.88 -7.02 21.02
C ILE A 184 -15.55 -7.38 19.57
N GLN A 185 -15.38 -6.39 18.69
CA GLN A 185 -15.13 -6.68 17.27
C GLN A 185 -13.85 -7.49 17.09
N ALA A 186 -12.76 -7.11 17.76
CA ALA A 186 -11.52 -7.86 17.77
C ALA A 186 -11.69 -9.26 18.40
N ALA A 187 -12.49 -9.38 19.45
CA ALA A 187 -12.77 -10.67 20.09
C ALA A 187 -13.57 -11.61 19.16
N SER A 188 -14.62 -11.11 18.52
CA SER A 188 -15.45 -11.86 17.58
C SER A 188 -14.62 -12.42 16.42
N GLN A 189 -13.77 -11.58 15.84
CA GLN A 189 -12.86 -11.99 14.76
C GLN A 189 -11.84 -13.02 15.23
N TYR A 190 -11.24 -12.84 16.40
CA TYR A 190 -10.24 -13.78 16.93
C TYR A 190 -10.83 -15.15 17.31
N TYR A 191 -11.96 -15.17 18.01
CA TYR A 191 -12.56 -16.40 18.51
C TYR A 191 -13.36 -17.15 17.44
N PHE A 192 -14.04 -16.45 16.53
CA PHE A 192 -15.00 -17.05 15.60
C PHE A 192 -14.81 -16.63 14.12
N GLY A 193 -13.92 -15.70 13.80
CA GLY A 193 -13.72 -15.23 12.43
C GLY A 193 -14.91 -14.46 11.85
N LYS A 194 -15.76 -13.87 12.71
CA LYS A 194 -17.00 -13.17 12.34
C LYS A 194 -17.02 -11.72 12.78
N ASN A 195 -17.84 -10.88 12.15
CA ASN A 195 -18.16 -9.56 12.69
C ASN A 195 -19.00 -9.67 13.96
N ALA A 196 -18.90 -8.69 14.85
CA ALA A 196 -19.66 -8.67 16.10
C ALA A 196 -21.18 -8.62 15.88
N SER A 197 -21.64 -8.10 14.74
CA SER A 197 -23.03 -8.12 14.29
C SER A 197 -23.56 -9.54 14.06
N ASP A 198 -22.68 -10.46 13.67
CA ASP A 198 -23.05 -11.79 13.14
C ASP A 198 -22.97 -12.89 14.21
N LEU A 199 -22.73 -12.52 15.48
CA LEU A 199 -22.60 -13.46 16.58
C LEU A 199 -23.94 -14.13 16.93
N SER A 200 -23.94 -15.46 16.99
CA SER A 200 -25.08 -16.24 17.49
C SER A 200 -25.26 -16.05 18.99
N LEU A 201 -26.42 -16.44 19.54
CA LEU A 201 -26.67 -16.44 20.99
C LEU A 201 -25.60 -17.25 21.76
N ALA A 202 -25.18 -18.39 21.22
CA ALA A 202 -24.15 -19.21 21.85
C ALA A 202 -22.78 -18.51 21.81
N GLU A 203 -22.39 -17.94 20.67
CA GLU A 203 -21.13 -17.22 20.51
C GLU A 203 -21.08 -15.96 21.37
N ALA A 204 -22.15 -15.16 21.37
CA ALA A 204 -22.29 -13.95 22.15
C ALA A 204 -22.22 -14.22 23.67
N SER A 205 -22.98 -15.19 24.17
CA SER A 205 -22.95 -15.58 25.58
C SER A 205 -21.59 -16.14 26.01
N MET A 206 -20.87 -16.80 25.10
CA MET A 206 -19.50 -17.26 25.33
C MET A 206 -18.56 -16.07 25.50
N LEU A 207 -18.56 -15.10 24.58
CA LEU A 207 -17.69 -13.91 24.67
C LEU A 207 -18.01 -13.06 25.88
N ALA A 208 -19.28 -12.88 26.24
CA ALA A 208 -19.69 -12.13 27.43
C ALA A 208 -19.14 -12.72 28.75
N GLY A 209 -18.75 -14.00 28.76
CA GLY A 209 -18.17 -14.66 29.93
C GLY A 209 -16.68 -14.42 30.14
N ILE A 210 -15.95 -14.09 29.07
CA ILE A 210 -14.50 -13.96 29.06
C ILE A 210 -13.99 -12.79 29.93
N PRO A 211 -14.58 -11.57 29.88
CA PRO A 211 -14.07 -10.40 30.60
C PRO A 211 -13.83 -10.58 32.11
N LYS A 212 -14.64 -11.42 32.78
CA LYS A 212 -14.48 -11.71 34.21
C LYS A 212 -13.11 -12.30 34.55
N GLY A 213 -12.52 -13.02 33.60
CA GLY A 213 -11.22 -13.66 33.76
C GLY A 213 -10.74 -14.19 32.42
N PRO A 214 -10.13 -13.34 31.56
CA PRO A 214 -9.82 -13.73 30.19
C PRO A 214 -8.92 -14.96 30.08
N GLY A 215 -7.97 -15.14 30.99
CA GLY A 215 -7.11 -16.33 31.03
C GLY A 215 -7.82 -17.61 31.52
N ALA A 216 -8.89 -17.49 32.31
CA ALA A 216 -9.58 -18.63 32.93
C ALA A 216 -10.82 -19.07 32.14
N TYR A 217 -11.53 -18.12 31.53
CA TYR A 217 -12.78 -18.34 30.80
C TYR A 217 -12.61 -18.27 29.29
N SER A 218 -11.38 -18.11 28.78
CA SER A 218 -11.11 -18.31 27.36
C SER A 218 -11.35 -19.77 26.99
N PRO A 219 -12.13 -20.07 25.93
CA PRO A 219 -12.37 -21.44 25.51
C PRO A 219 -11.10 -22.15 24.99
N PHE A 220 -10.06 -21.40 24.61
CA PHE A 220 -8.72 -21.96 24.30
C PHE A 220 -7.91 -22.35 25.55
N ALA A 221 -8.21 -21.74 26.70
CA ALA A 221 -7.54 -22.05 27.96
C ALA A 221 -8.27 -23.20 28.69
N SER A 222 -9.60 -23.14 28.75
CA SER A 222 -10.44 -24.20 29.31
C SER A 222 -11.86 -24.09 28.77
N MET A 223 -12.19 -24.94 27.78
CA MET A 223 -13.54 -25.02 27.22
C MET A 223 -14.59 -25.34 28.30
N GLU A 224 -14.25 -26.20 29.26
CA GLU A 224 -15.16 -26.58 30.35
C GLU A 224 -15.55 -25.37 31.22
N LYS A 225 -14.57 -24.60 31.71
CA LYS A 225 -14.83 -23.39 32.51
C LYS A 225 -15.55 -22.32 31.69
N ALA A 226 -15.22 -22.20 30.40
CA ALA A 226 -15.88 -21.29 29.48
C ALA A 226 -17.37 -21.66 29.30
N LYS A 227 -17.68 -22.94 29.04
CA LYS A 227 -19.05 -23.47 28.94
C LYS A 227 -19.84 -23.35 30.24
N GLN A 228 -19.20 -23.60 31.39
CA GLN A 228 -19.85 -23.38 32.69
C GLN A 228 -20.24 -21.90 32.88
N ARG A 229 -19.33 -20.98 32.55
CA ARG A 229 -19.60 -19.54 32.61
C ARG A 229 -20.67 -19.12 31.62
N GLN A 230 -20.64 -19.63 30.39
CA GLN A 230 -21.67 -19.42 29.37
C GLN A 230 -23.05 -19.86 29.88
N GLY A 231 -23.16 -21.03 30.51
CA GLY A 231 -24.42 -21.52 31.07
C GLY A 231 -25.01 -20.60 32.15
N ILE A 232 -24.16 -20.03 33.02
CA ILE A 232 -24.60 -19.02 34.01
C ILE A 232 -25.17 -17.79 33.31
N ILE A 233 -24.55 -17.34 32.22
CA ILE A 233 -24.98 -16.16 31.46
C ILE A 233 -26.31 -16.43 30.76
N LEU A 234 -26.44 -17.58 30.08
CA LEU A 234 -27.68 -17.98 29.40
C LEU A 234 -28.85 -18.10 30.39
N ASN A 235 -28.61 -18.65 31.58
CA ASN A 235 -29.62 -18.69 32.63
C ASN A 235 -30.01 -17.28 33.10
N ALA A 236 -29.04 -16.39 33.33
CA ALA A 236 -29.29 -15.01 33.71
C ALA A 236 -30.09 -14.25 32.63
N MET A 237 -29.78 -14.46 31.35
CA MET A 237 -30.54 -13.89 30.24
C MET A 237 -31.99 -14.38 30.22
N ALA A 238 -32.22 -15.67 30.49
CA ALA A 238 -33.56 -16.24 30.57
C ALA A 238 -34.35 -15.71 31.77
N GLU A 239 -33.71 -15.59 32.95
CA GLU A 239 -34.31 -15.01 34.15
C GLU A 239 -34.68 -13.54 33.97
N ASN A 240 -33.86 -12.79 33.23
CA ASN A 240 -34.13 -11.38 32.90
C ASN A 240 -35.12 -11.21 31.74
N GLY A 241 -35.56 -12.29 31.09
CA GLY A 241 -36.58 -12.27 30.04
C GLY A 241 -36.08 -11.91 28.64
N TYR A 242 -34.76 -11.88 28.40
CA TYR A 242 -34.21 -11.61 27.07
C TYR A 242 -34.35 -12.81 26.11
N ILE A 243 -34.31 -14.02 26.66
CA ILE A 243 -34.45 -15.28 25.89
C ILE A 243 -35.37 -16.25 26.63
N LYS A 244 -35.89 -17.25 25.91
CA LYS A 244 -36.64 -18.37 26.51
C LYS A 244 -35.68 -19.40 27.09
N THR A 245 -36.11 -20.10 28.14
CA THR A 245 -35.34 -21.20 28.74
C THR A 245 -34.98 -22.31 27.74
N VAL A 246 -35.81 -22.52 26.71
CA VAL A 246 -35.53 -23.49 25.64
C VAL A 246 -34.36 -23.03 24.76
N GLU A 247 -34.32 -21.74 24.41
CA GLU A 247 -33.22 -21.15 23.63
C GLU A 247 -31.91 -21.18 24.43
N ALA A 248 -31.97 -20.87 25.74
CA ALA A 248 -30.83 -20.98 26.65
C ALA A 248 -30.25 -22.41 26.66
N LYS A 249 -31.10 -23.44 26.76
CA LYS A 249 -30.67 -24.84 26.73
C LYS A 249 -30.13 -25.27 25.37
N ALA A 250 -30.68 -24.75 24.28
CA ALA A 250 -30.20 -25.03 22.93
C ALA A 250 -28.81 -24.42 22.69
N ALA A 251 -28.65 -23.12 22.98
CA ALA A 251 -27.38 -22.40 22.83
C ALA A 251 -26.25 -22.98 23.71
N ALA A 252 -26.58 -23.48 24.92
CA ALA A 252 -25.59 -24.14 25.78
C ALA A 252 -25.00 -25.41 25.14
N LYS A 253 -25.82 -26.14 24.38
CA LYS A 253 -25.45 -27.41 23.70
C LYS A 253 -24.80 -27.20 22.34
N GLU A 254 -24.89 -26.01 21.77
CA GLU A 254 -24.28 -25.69 20.47
C GLU A 254 -22.77 -25.90 20.52
N GLU A 255 -22.25 -26.65 19.56
CA GLU A 255 -20.81 -26.81 19.35
C GLU A 255 -20.26 -25.59 18.63
N LEU A 256 -19.28 -24.94 19.25
CA LEU A 256 -18.72 -23.69 18.76
C LEU A 256 -17.47 -23.96 17.92
N ALA A 257 -17.48 -23.52 16.66
CA ALA A 257 -16.32 -23.57 15.79
C ALA A 257 -15.34 -22.44 16.15
N LEU A 258 -14.30 -22.78 16.92
CA LEU A 258 -13.28 -21.81 17.31
C LEU A 258 -12.22 -21.64 16.22
N THR A 259 -11.86 -20.38 15.96
CA THR A 259 -10.82 -20.03 14.97
C THR A 259 -9.44 -19.96 15.61
N GLY A 260 -9.27 -19.12 16.64
CA GLY A 260 -8.00 -19.00 17.42
C GLY A 260 -6.85 -18.35 16.65
N THR A 261 -7.11 -18.00 15.41
CA THR A 261 -6.29 -17.16 14.55
C THR A 261 -7.11 -15.93 14.22
N ASP A 262 -6.46 -14.79 14.31
CA ASP A 262 -7.09 -13.57 13.81
C ASP A 262 -7.06 -13.66 12.27
N PRO A 263 -8.21 -13.55 11.57
CA PRO A 263 -8.22 -13.53 10.10
C PRO A 263 -7.31 -12.44 9.53
N ASN A 264 -7.03 -11.39 10.31
CA ASN A 264 -6.11 -10.32 9.94
C ASN A 264 -4.62 -10.64 10.22
N ARG A 265 -4.29 -11.79 10.83
CA ARG A 265 -2.89 -12.17 11.17
C ARG A 265 -2.06 -12.55 9.93
N GLU A 266 -2.71 -12.96 8.86
CA GLU A 266 -2.05 -13.19 7.56
C GLU A 266 -1.86 -11.89 6.75
N LEU A 267 -2.32 -10.73 7.24
CA LEU A 267 -2.23 -9.42 6.56
C LEU A 267 -0.86 -8.75 6.62
N LYS A 268 0.24 -9.50 6.67
CA LYS A 268 1.56 -8.94 6.31
C LYS A 268 1.75 -8.99 4.79
N ALA A 269 0.74 -8.62 4.03
CA ALA A 269 0.88 -8.48 2.59
C ALA A 269 1.71 -7.24 2.30
N ALA A 270 2.73 -7.34 1.43
CA ALA A 270 3.51 -6.19 0.98
C ALA A 270 4.21 -5.38 2.10
N PRO A 271 5.01 -5.98 3.01
CA PRO A 271 5.58 -5.25 4.14
C PRO A 271 6.44 -4.04 3.72
N TYR A 272 7.19 -4.14 2.61
CA TYR A 272 7.94 -3.01 2.05
C TYR A 272 7.03 -1.86 1.57
N PHE A 273 5.85 -2.18 1.03
CA PHE A 273 4.86 -1.18 0.60
C PHE A 273 4.24 -0.51 1.82
N GLN A 274 3.88 -1.29 2.85
CA GLN A 274 3.32 -0.73 4.09
C GLN A 274 4.32 0.20 4.79
N ASP A 275 5.60 -0.15 4.83
CA ASP A 275 6.65 0.74 5.32
C ASP A 275 6.74 2.04 4.51
N ALA A 276 6.63 1.95 3.18
CA ALA A 276 6.61 3.12 2.32
C ALA A 276 5.38 4.01 2.58
N VAL A 277 4.20 3.41 2.80
CA VAL A 277 2.98 4.11 3.21
C VAL A 277 3.13 4.76 4.58
N ALA A 278 3.68 4.06 5.57
CA ALA A 278 3.94 4.61 6.90
C ALA A 278 4.91 5.79 6.83
N ASN A 279 5.96 5.70 6.01
CA ASN A 279 6.87 6.81 5.77
C ASN A 279 6.18 7.99 5.05
N ALA A 280 5.29 7.73 4.10
CA ALA A 280 4.51 8.77 3.45
C ALA A 280 3.57 9.48 4.44
N LEU A 281 2.88 8.75 5.33
CA LEU A 281 2.06 9.33 6.39
C LEU A 281 2.88 10.27 7.30
N ARG A 282 4.08 9.84 7.71
CA ARG A 282 4.96 10.63 8.59
C ARG A 282 5.53 11.87 7.91
N TYR A 283 6.16 11.69 6.75
CA TYR A 283 7.03 12.72 6.17
C TYR A 283 6.36 13.53 5.07
N GLN A 284 5.41 12.95 4.32
CA GLN A 284 4.68 13.67 3.28
C GLN A 284 3.41 14.31 3.83
N LEU A 285 2.67 13.60 4.68
CA LEU A 285 1.41 14.09 5.26
C LEU A 285 1.57 14.72 6.64
N GLY A 286 2.75 14.62 7.26
CA GLY A 286 3.03 15.25 8.55
C GLY A 286 2.23 14.67 9.73
N ILE A 287 1.72 13.44 9.61
CA ILE A 287 0.97 12.77 10.68
C ILE A 287 1.97 12.19 11.68
N ASP A 288 1.82 12.51 12.96
CA ASP A 288 2.73 12.04 14.00
C ASP A 288 2.60 10.52 14.25
N GLU A 289 3.70 9.90 14.71
CA GLU A 289 3.77 8.45 14.94
C GLU A 289 2.65 7.95 15.85
N ARG A 290 2.32 8.69 16.90
CA ARG A 290 1.31 8.26 17.88
C ARG A 290 -0.07 8.23 17.23
N THR A 291 -0.40 9.20 16.39
CA THR A 291 -1.65 9.19 15.62
C THR A 291 -1.67 8.06 14.59
N ILE A 292 -0.53 7.76 13.95
CA ILE A 292 -0.42 6.61 13.03
C ILE A 292 -0.62 5.29 13.78
N GLU A 293 -0.04 5.11 14.96
CA GLU A 293 -0.13 3.85 15.71
C GLU A 293 -1.43 3.67 16.49
N LEU A 294 -2.02 4.76 16.99
CA LEU A 294 -3.10 4.73 17.98
C LEU A 294 -4.35 5.50 17.59
N GLY A 295 -4.31 6.27 16.50
CA GLY A 295 -5.39 7.16 16.08
C GLY A 295 -6.57 6.47 15.38
N GLY A 296 -6.47 5.15 15.12
CA GLY A 296 -7.52 4.41 14.41
C GLY A 296 -7.72 4.89 12.98
N LEU A 297 -6.64 5.29 12.30
CA LEU A 297 -6.74 5.82 10.94
C LEU A 297 -7.18 4.74 9.96
N ARG A 298 -7.91 5.15 8.94
CA ARG A 298 -8.24 4.32 7.78
C ARG A 298 -7.47 4.86 6.58
N VAL A 299 -6.44 4.14 6.18
CA VAL A 299 -5.49 4.57 5.14
C VAL A 299 -5.78 3.79 3.87
N PHE A 300 -6.37 4.45 2.88
CA PHE A 300 -6.66 3.87 1.57
C PHE A 300 -5.45 4.03 0.65
N THR A 301 -4.96 2.91 0.15
CA THR A 301 -3.71 2.83 -0.62
C THR A 301 -3.97 2.46 -2.07
N THR A 302 -2.91 2.43 -2.87
CA THR A 302 -2.96 2.08 -4.29
C THR A 302 -2.64 0.62 -4.61
N LEU A 303 -2.29 -0.18 -3.59
CA LEU A 303 -1.83 -1.55 -3.75
C LEU A 303 -2.89 -2.42 -4.41
N ASP A 304 -2.52 -3.12 -5.48
CA ASP A 304 -3.32 -4.22 -6.04
C ASP A 304 -2.76 -5.53 -5.51
N GLN A 305 -3.54 -6.20 -4.66
CA GLN A 305 -3.09 -7.40 -3.96
C GLN A 305 -2.67 -8.52 -4.92
N LYS A 306 -3.36 -8.70 -6.05
CA LYS A 306 -3.04 -9.75 -7.03
C LYS A 306 -1.73 -9.46 -7.73
N GLN A 307 -1.50 -8.19 -8.09
CA GLN A 307 -0.23 -7.78 -8.69
C GLN A 307 0.91 -7.90 -7.67
N GLN A 308 0.70 -7.52 -6.42
CA GLN A 308 1.70 -7.69 -5.36
C GLN A 308 2.08 -9.16 -5.16
N GLU A 309 1.09 -10.05 -5.02
CA GLU A 309 1.32 -11.50 -4.88
C GLU A 309 2.07 -12.06 -6.08
N ALA A 310 1.76 -11.61 -7.30
CA ALA A 310 2.50 -11.97 -8.50
C ALA A 310 3.96 -11.52 -8.42
N ALA A 311 4.24 -10.27 -7.99
CA ALA A 311 5.60 -9.77 -7.85
C ALA A 311 6.43 -10.62 -6.86
N GLU A 312 5.89 -10.86 -5.67
CA GLU A 312 6.55 -11.65 -4.62
C GLU A 312 6.78 -13.10 -5.08
N LYS A 313 5.78 -13.72 -5.71
CA LYS A 313 5.87 -15.07 -6.28
C LYS A 313 6.96 -15.16 -7.36
N GLN A 314 7.02 -14.21 -8.29
CA GLN A 314 8.00 -14.26 -9.37
C GLN A 314 9.43 -14.03 -8.85
N ILE A 315 9.63 -13.13 -7.89
CA ILE A 315 10.94 -12.96 -7.23
C ILE A 315 11.35 -14.25 -6.51
N LYS A 316 10.46 -14.82 -5.70
CA LYS A 316 10.74 -16.04 -4.92
C LYS A 316 11.04 -17.26 -5.80
N SER A 317 10.35 -17.40 -6.93
CA SER A 317 10.50 -18.56 -7.82
C SER A 317 11.69 -18.47 -8.76
N ILE A 318 12.05 -17.26 -9.20
CA ILE A 318 13.12 -17.06 -10.20
C ILE A 318 14.48 -16.89 -9.54
N VAL A 319 14.55 -16.20 -8.40
CA VAL A 319 15.81 -16.02 -7.68
C VAL A 319 16.10 -17.29 -6.89
N ALA A 320 17.18 -17.98 -7.24
CA ALA A 320 17.59 -19.21 -6.59
C ALA A 320 17.75 -19.02 -5.07
N ALA A 321 17.30 -20.01 -4.29
CA ALA A 321 17.28 -19.93 -2.83
C ALA A 321 18.68 -19.77 -2.21
N ASP A 322 19.70 -20.32 -2.84
CA ASP A 322 21.12 -20.28 -2.46
C ASP A 322 21.86 -19.02 -2.97
N SER A 323 21.24 -18.24 -3.85
CA SER A 323 21.79 -16.95 -4.25
C SER A 323 21.67 -15.96 -3.09
N GLU A 324 22.66 -15.09 -2.92
CA GLU A 324 22.59 -13.96 -1.97
C GLU A 324 22.11 -12.67 -2.64
N ILE A 325 21.91 -12.70 -3.97
CA ILE A 325 21.49 -11.52 -4.74
C ILE A 325 20.14 -11.01 -4.23
N GLN A 326 20.00 -9.69 -4.20
CA GLN A 326 18.76 -9.02 -3.84
C GLN A 326 17.98 -8.64 -5.10
N ALA A 327 16.69 -8.36 -4.91
CA ALA A 327 15.78 -7.94 -5.97
C ALA A 327 14.88 -6.80 -5.47
N ALA A 328 14.53 -5.89 -6.37
CA ALA A 328 13.51 -4.89 -6.16
C ALA A 328 12.58 -4.83 -7.38
N LEU A 329 11.29 -4.62 -7.14
CA LEU A 329 10.28 -4.46 -8.17
C LEU A 329 9.33 -3.33 -7.79
N VAL A 330 9.07 -2.43 -8.74
CA VAL A 330 8.02 -1.41 -8.63
C VAL A 330 7.13 -1.51 -9.86
N ALA A 331 5.82 -1.53 -9.64
CA ALA A 331 4.82 -1.49 -10.70
C ALA A 331 3.91 -0.27 -10.54
N VAL A 332 3.73 0.48 -11.63
CA VAL A 332 3.01 1.77 -11.65
C VAL A 332 1.95 1.74 -12.73
N ASP A 333 0.74 2.17 -12.42
CA ASP A 333 -0.25 2.50 -13.45
C ASP A 333 0.10 3.88 -14.05
N PRO A 334 0.50 3.95 -15.33
CA PRO A 334 0.99 5.18 -15.94
C PRO A 334 -0.10 6.26 -16.08
N LYS A 335 -1.38 5.92 -15.87
CA LYS A 335 -2.49 6.87 -16.02
C LYS A 335 -2.75 7.74 -14.80
N ASN A 336 -2.37 7.28 -13.62
CA ASN A 336 -2.67 7.94 -12.35
C ASN A 336 -1.50 7.88 -11.35
N GLY A 337 -0.35 7.29 -11.73
CA GLY A 337 0.81 7.20 -10.87
C GLY A 337 0.66 6.21 -9.71
N HIS A 338 -0.44 5.44 -9.66
CA HIS A 338 -0.70 4.51 -8.56
C HIS A 338 0.35 3.40 -8.54
N ILE A 339 1.03 3.24 -7.40
CA ILE A 339 1.93 2.11 -7.18
C ILE A 339 1.06 0.87 -6.92
N LYS A 340 1.02 -0.04 -7.89
CA LYS A 340 0.21 -1.26 -7.86
C LYS A 340 0.89 -2.41 -7.14
N ALA A 341 2.22 -2.46 -7.19
CA ALA A 341 3.03 -3.43 -6.46
C ALA A 341 4.40 -2.82 -6.12
N MET A 342 4.94 -3.18 -4.95
CA MET A 342 6.27 -2.80 -4.50
C MET A 342 6.92 -3.94 -3.70
N VAL A 343 8.09 -4.36 -4.15
CA VAL A 343 8.96 -5.31 -3.42
C VAL A 343 10.33 -4.66 -3.26
N GLY A 344 10.79 -4.52 -2.01
CA GLY A 344 12.06 -3.88 -1.67
C GLY A 344 13.24 -4.84 -1.42
N GLY A 345 12.97 -6.15 -1.41
CA GLY A 345 13.96 -7.19 -1.12
C GLY A 345 13.32 -8.57 -1.12
N ARG A 346 14.14 -9.61 -0.94
CA ARG A 346 13.67 -11.01 -1.02
C ARG A 346 12.98 -11.51 0.23
N ASP A 347 13.38 -11.01 1.38
CA ASP A 347 12.91 -11.44 2.69
C ASP A 347 12.94 -10.24 3.62
N TYR A 348 11.74 -9.73 3.94
CA TYR A 348 11.56 -8.54 4.75
C TYR A 348 12.04 -8.74 6.20
N GLU A 349 11.83 -9.93 6.77
CA GLU A 349 12.21 -10.22 8.16
C GLU A 349 13.75 -10.29 8.31
N LYS A 350 14.46 -10.64 7.24
CA LYS A 350 15.94 -10.58 7.20
C LYS A 350 16.47 -9.18 6.90
N SER A 351 15.80 -8.42 6.05
CA SER A 351 16.27 -7.12 5.60
C SER A 351 15.08 -6.20 5.29
N PRO A 352 14.68 -5.31 6.21
CA PRO A 352 13.62 -4.32 5.95
C PRO A 352 14.09 -3.17 5.03
N PHE A 353 15.37 -3.16 4.61
CA PHE A 353 15.90 -2.15 3.70
C PHE A 353 15.17 -2.20 2.35
N ASN A 354 14.39 -1.16 2.04
CA ASN A 354 13.53 -1.12 0.87
C ASN A 354 14.30 -0.60 -0.35
N ARG A 355 14.88 -1.51 -1.12
CA ARG A 355 15.69 -1.18 -2.30
C ARG A 355 14.89 -0.56 -3.43
N ALA A 356 13.57 -0.74 -3.47
CA ALA A 356 12.72 -0.12 -4.48
C ALA A 356 12.68 1.41 -4.36
N VAL A 357 12.79 1.93 -3.13
CA VAL A 357 12.69 3.37 -2.86
C VAL A 357 13.94 3.98 -2.24
N GLN A 358 14.82 3.20 -1.59
CA GLN A 358 15.97 3.73 -0.84
C GLN A 358 17.32 3.52 -1.53
N ALA A 359 17.48 2.41 -2.27
CA ALA A 359 18.78 2.07 -2.86
C ALA A 359 19.08 2.92 -4.10
N LEU A 360 20.31 3.45 -4.15
CA LEU A 360 20.87 4.09 -5.34
C LEU A 360 21.70 3.07 -6.10
N ARG A 361 21.30 2.76 -7.33
CA ARG A 361 21.90 1.69 -8.13
C ARG A 361 22.15 2.16 -9.56
N GLU A 362 23.23 1.69 -10.17
CA GLU A 362 23.58 2.08 -11.53
C GLU A 362 22.53 1.52 -12.52
N PRO A 363 21.76 2.36 -13.24
CA PRO A 363 20.72 1.90 -14.17
C PRO A 363 21.28 1.18 -15.40
N GLY A 364 22.58 1.33 -15.66
CA GLY A 364 23.19 0.82 -16.87
C GLY A 364 22.54 1.41 -18.12
N SER A 365 22.40 0.57 -19.15
CA SER A 365 21.75 0.93 -20.41
C SER A 365 20.26 1.29 -20.33
N THR A 366 19.60 1.20 -19.16
CA THR A 366 18.22 1.69 -19.01
C THR A 366 18.11 3.22 -18.99
N ILE A 367 19.24 3.94 -18.94
CA ILE A 367 19.26 5.40 -19.08
C ILE A 367 19.14 5.87 -20.54
N LYS A 368 19.51 5.01 -21.52
CA LYS A 368 19.62 5.37 -22.95
C LYS A 368 18.32 5.92 -23.57
N PRO A 369 17.10 5.46 -23.21
CA PRO A 369 15.88 6.07 -23.73
C PRO A 369 15.76 7.57 -23.43
N PHE A 370 16.27 8.04 -22.28
CA PHE A 370 16.25 9.47 -21.95
C PHE A 370 17.25 10.24 -22.82
N LEU A 371 18.46 9.69 -23.02
CA LEU A 371 19.45 10.25 -23.94
C LEU A 371 18.91 10.36 -25.36
N TYR A 372 18.29 9.30 -25.87
CA TYR A 372 17.77 9.27 -27.22
C TYR A 372 16.50 10.12 -27.37
N TYR A 373 15.73 10.32 -26.30
CA TYR A 373 14.63 11.28 -26.31
C TYR A 373 15.17 12.71 -26.48
N ALA A 374 16.26 13.05 -25.78
CA ALA A 374 16.96 14.32 -25.98
C ALA A 374 17.53 14.44 -27.41
N ALA A 375 18.05 13.34 -27.96
CA ALA A 375 18.56 13.30 -29.34
C ALA A 375 17.45 13.58 -30.37
N LEU A 376 16.26 12.99 -30.20
CA LEU A 376 15.07 13.31 -31.03
C LEU A 376 14.68 14.79 -30.93
N GLY A 377 14.96 15.44 -29.79
CA GLY A 377 14.83 16.88 -29.60
C GLY A 377 15.86 17.72 -30.36
N ASN A 378 16.96 17.11 -30.79
CA ASN A 378 18.12 17.74 -31.43
C ASN A 378 18.35 17.20 -32.86
N GLY A 379 17.25 16.89 -33.56
CA GLY A 379 17.27 16.55 -35.00
C GLY A 379 17.58 15.09 -35.32
N TYR A 380 17.78 14.22 -34.33
CA TYR A 380 17.93 12.79 -34.61
C TYR A 380 16.57 12.20 -34.96
N THR A 381 16.59 11.14 -35.76
CA THR A 381 15.42 10.34 -36.11
C THR A 381 15.73 8.87 -35.84
N PRO A 382 14.71 7.99 -35.79
CA PRO A 382 14.92 6.55 -35.72
C PRO A 382 15.88 6.00 -36.79
N ALA A 383 16.02 6.69 -37.93
CA ALA A 383 16.87 6.32 -39.05
C ALA A 383 18.28 6.95 -39.00
N THR A 384 18.58 7.86 -38.07
CA THR A 384 19.91 8.47 -37.96
C THR A 384 20.97 7.39 -37.78
N THR A 385 21.92 7.34 -38.72
CA THR A 385 22.98 6.34 -38.73
C THR A 385 24.24 6.84 -38.06
N MET A 386 24.94 5.93 -37.38
CA MET A 386 26.32 6.14 -36.94
C MET A 386 27.10 4.85 -37.02
N ARG A 387 28.39 4.99 -37.32
CA ARG A 387 29.33 3.88 -37.31
C ARG A 387 29.56 3.34 -35.90
N SER A 388 29.35 2.04 -35.70
CA SER A 388 29.65 1.33 -34.46
C SER A 388 30.87 0.42 -34.63
N GLU A 389 31.99 0.82 -34.02
CA GLU A 389 33.27 0.10 -33.99
C GLU A 389 34.00 0.44 -32.69
N LEU A 390 35.02 -0.35 -32.33
CA LEU A 390 35.85 -0.06 -31.17
C LEU A 390 36.40 1.37 -31.27
N THR A 391 36.02 2.23 -30.34
CA THR A 391 36.31 3.66 -30.38
C THR A 391 36.93 4.09 -29.04
N THR A 392 38.05 4.81 -29.11
CA THR A 392 38.64 5.50 -27.97
C THR A 392 38.38 6.98 -28.12
N PHE A 393 37.68 7.57 -27.14
CA PHE A 393 37.41 9.00 -27.07
C PHE A 393 38.55 9.67 -26.31
N ARG A 394 39.13 10.70 -26.93
CA ARG A 394 40.22 11.51 -26.37
C ARG A 394 39.71 12.92 -26.11
N PHE A 395 40.10 13.49 -24.97
CA PHE A 395 39.58 14.80 -24.54
C PHE A 395 40.73 15.81 -24.42
N GLU A 396 40.56 16.99 -25.02
CA GLU A 396 41.60 18.03 -25.07
C GLU A 396 41.75 18.79 -23.74
N ASN A 397 40.75 18.69 -22.85
CA ASN A 397 40.72 19.33 -21.53
C ASN A 397 41.55 18.59 -20.46
N GLY A 398 42.29 17.53 -20.84
CA GLY A 398 43.09 16.71 -19.92
C GLY A 398 42.34 15.57 -19.25
N ASP A 399 41.06 15.33 -19.59
CA ASP A 399 40.33 14.16 -19.12
C ASP A 399 40.93 12.85 -19.70
N PRO A 400 40.88 11.74 -18.94
CA PRO A 400 41.46 10.48 -19.37
C PRO A 400 40.74 9.92 -20.60
N ASP A 401 41.51 9.28 -21.49
CA ASP A 401 40.99 8.53 -22.63
C ASP A 401 39.91 7.53 -22.17
N TYR A 402 38.79 7.51 -22.89
CA TYR A 402 37.66 6.64 -22.57
C TYR A 402 37.35 5.68 -23.71
N THR A 403 37.42 4.38 -23.45
CA THR A 403 37.13 3.32 -24.43
C THR A 403 35.93 2.50 -23.94
N PRO A 404 34.68 2.83 -24.34
CA PRO A 404 33.53 2.02 -24.01
C PRO A 404 33.54 0.72 -24.83
N HIS A 405 33.13 -0.37 -24.20
CA HIS A 405 33.04 -1.68 -24.85
C HIS A 405 31.58 -2.09 -25.07
N ASN A 406 31.27 -2.58 -26.26
CA ASN A 406 30.00 -3.24 -26.53
C ASN A 406 29.95 -4.62 -25.85
N TYR A 407 28.74 -5.15 -25.68
CA TYR A 407 28.54 -6.46 -25.07
C TYR A 407 29.33 -7.55 -25.82
N ASN A 408 30.09 -8.37 -25.07
CA ASN A 408 31.02 -9.38 -25.60
C ASN A 408 32.05 -8.85 -26.61
N ASN A 409 32.39 -7.55 -26.58
CA ASN A 409 33.29 -6.91 -27.55
C ASN A 409 32.88 -7.13 -29.02
N LYS A 410 31.58 -7.22 -29.29
CA LYS A 410 31.05 -7.32 -30.65
C LYS A 410 30.60 -5.95 -31.14
N TYR A 411 30.94 -5.63 -32.39
CA TYR A 411 30.63 -4.36 -33.02
C TYR A 411 30.02 -4.61 -34.40
N ALA A 412 29.28 -3.62 -34.91
CA ALA A 412 28.77 -3.68 -36.26
C ALA A 412 29.90 -3.61 -37.29
N ASN A 413 30.98 -2.88 -36.96
CA ASN A 413 32.03 -2.46 -37.89
C ASN A 413 31.45 -1.79 -39.15
N GLY A 414 30.39 -1.02 -38.94
CA GLY A 414 29.58 -0.37 -39.96
C GLY A 414 28.52 0.53 -39.33
N ASP A 415 27.72 1.16 -40.18
CA ASP A 415 26.65 2.04 -39.74
C ASP A 415 25.46 1.25 -39.19
N ILE A 416 24.91 1.75 -38.09
CA ILE A 416 23.65 1.26 -37.50
C ILE A 416 22.71 2.43 -37.29
N THR A 417 21.40 2.20 -37.46
CA THR A 417 20.36 3.19 -37.19
C THR A 417 20.17 3.39 -35.68
N LEU A 418 19.66 4.56 -35.27
CA LEU A 418 19.31 4.84 -33.87
C LEU A 418 18.32 3.79 -33.32
N ALA A 419 17.33 3.39 -34.11
CA ALA A 419 16.36 2.35 -33.75
C ALA A 419 17.04 1.01 -33.47
N GLN A 420 17.99 0.60 -34.33
CA GLN A 420 18.76 -0.63 -34.13
C GLN A 420 19.72 -0.50 -32.94
N ALA A 421 20.41 0.64 -32.78
CA ALA A 421 21.30 0.90 -31.66
C ALA A 421 20.57 0.81 -30.30
N LEU A 422 19.34 1.29 -30.19
CA LEU A 422 18.52 1.14 -28.99
C LEU A 422 18.15 -0.33 -28.71
N ALA A 423 17.73 -1.06 -29.76
CA ALA A 423 17.30 -2.46 -29.65
C ALA A 423 18.45 -3.43 -29.30
N LEU A 424 19.63 -3.20 -29.85
CA LEU A 424 20.86 -3.95 -29.56
C LEU A 424 21.59 -3.41 -28.31
N SER A 425 21.21 -2.22 -27.85
CA SER A 425 21.82 -1.53 -26.71
C SER A 425 23.29 -1.16 -26.93
N ASP A 426 23.64 -0.69 -28.12
CA ASP A 426 25.00 -0.32 -28.52
C ASP A 426 25.58 0.78 -27.62
N ASN A 427 26.76 0.56 -27.04
CA ASN A 427 27.41 1.48 -26.10
C ASN A 427 28.17 2.58 -26.84
N VAL A 428 28.81 2.27 -27.95
CA VAL A 428 29.56 3.25 -28.76
C VAL A 428 28.62 4.30 -29.31
N TYR A 429 27.47 3.89 -29.88
CA TYR A 429 26.45 4.82 -30.37
C TYR A 429 25.96 5.75 -29.27
N ALA A 430 25.68 5.20 -28.07
CA ALA A 430 25.21 5.98 -26.93
C ALA A 430 26.24 7.03 -26.48
N VAL A 431 27.51 6.65 -26.36
CA VAL A 431 28.58 7.58 -25.96
C VAL A 431 28.81 8.65 -27.03
N LYS A 432 28.82 8.29 -28.32
CA LYS A 432 28.89 9.26 -29.43
C LYS A 432 27.76 10.27 -29.36
N THR A 433 26.52 9.80 -29.19
CA THR A 433 25.34 10.65 -29.06
C THR A 433 25.46 11.58 -27.86
N HIS A 434 25.89 11.06 -26.71
CA HIS A 434 26.01 11.85 -25.50
C HIS A 434 27.07 12.95 -25.61
N LEU A 435 28.24 12.64 -26.15
CA LEU A 435 29.28 13.62 -26.38
C LEU A 435 28.86 14.68 -27.41
N PHE A 436 28.16 14.27 -28.47
CA PHE A 436 27.64 15.18 -29.49
C PHE A 436 26.62 16.17 -28.93
N LEU A 437 25.73 15.72 -28.05
CA LEU A 437 24.72 16.57 -27.41
C LEU A 437 25.25 17.40 -26.23
N GLY A 438 26.48 17.14 -25.78
CA GLY A 438 27.01 17.68 -24.53
C GLY A 438 26.64 16.83 -23.31
N GLN A 439 27.59 16.72 -22.38
CA GLN A 439 27.52 15.79 -21.24
C GLN A 439 26.47 16.20 -20.20
N GLU A 440 26.07 17.47 -20.16
CA GLU A 440 25.03 18.00 -19.25
C GLU A 440 23.61 17.54 -19.69
N THR A 441 23.39 17.38 -21.00
CA THR A 441 22.07 17.18 -21.61
C THR A 441 21.34 15.96 -21.05
N LEU A 442 22.06 14.88 -20.74
CA LEU A 442 21.45 13.68 -20.17
C LEU A 442 21.03 13.89 -18.72
N ALA A 443 21.82 14.59 -17.91
CA ALA A 443 21.47 14.89 -16.53
C ALA A 443 20.24 15.82 -16.44
N GLU A 444 20.17 16.84 -17.30
CA GLU A 444 19.01 17.73 -17.40
C GLU A 444 17.76 16.99 -17.87
N THR A 445 17.92 16.10 -18.87
CA THR A 445 16.82 15.28 -19.35
C THR A 445 16.34 14.31 -18.26
N ALA A 446 17.24 13.64 -17.56
CA ALA A 446 16.88 12.75 -16.45
C ALA A 446 16.07 13.48 -15.35
N LYS A 447 16.46 14.71 -15.01
CA LYS A 447 15.71 15.58 -14.09
C LYS A 447 14.30 15.87 -14.60
N LYS A 448 14.14 16.15 -15.90
CA LYS A 448 12.84 16.35 -16.55
C LYS A 448 11.95 15.09 -16.49
N PHE A 449 12.56 13.91 -16.42
CA PHE A 449 11.87 12.63 -16.22
C PHE A 449 11.60 12.29 -14.75
N GLY A 450 11.86 13.22 -13.82
CA GLY A 450 11.58 13.06 -12.39
C GLY A 450 12.64 12.27 -11.63
N ILE A 451 13.85 12.11 -12.17
CA ILE A 451 14.98 11.52 -11.44
C ILE A 451 15.60 12.60 -10.57
N SER A 452 15.47 12.46 -9.24
CA SER A 452 15.92 13.45 -8.27
C SER A 452 17.40 13.33 -7.90
N THR A 453 18.04 12.20 -8.21
CA THR A 453 19.42 11.94 -7.83
C THR A 453 20.38 12.78 -8.67
N LYS A 454 21.44 13.29 -8.05
CA LYS A 454 22.48 14.05 -8.77
C LYS A 454 23.22 13.11 -9.72
N MET A 455 23.24 13.45 -11.00
CA MET A 455 24.02 12.74 -12.02
C MET A 455 25.30 13.49 -12.35
N ALA A 456 26.37 12.75 -12.60
CA ALA A 456 27.65 13.32 -13.01
C ALA A 456 27.67 13.56 -14.52
N SER A 457 28.09 14.75 -14.95
CA SER A 457 28.25 15.14 -16.34
C SER A 457 29.57 14.61 -16.90
N VAL A 458 29.63 13.29 -17.10
CA VAL A 458 30.80 12.55 -17.58
C VAL A 458 30.44 11.67 -18.78
N PRO A 459 31.37 11.31 -19.68
CA PRO A 459 31.04 10.53 -20.88
C PRO A 459 30.38 9.18 -20.57
N SER A 460 30.74 8.58 -19.44
CA SER A 460 30.21 7.29 -18.99
C SER A 460 28.76 7.35 -18.51
N LEU A 461 28.19 8.55 -18.29
CA LEU A 461 26.79 8.71 -17.90
C LEU A 461 25.85 8.13 -18.97
N ALA A 462 26.25 8.17 -20.25
CA ALA A 462 25.53 7.52 -21.36
C ALA A 462 25.29 6.02 -21.13
N LEU A 463 26.10 5.39 -20.27
CA LEU A 463 26.02 3.98 -19.89
C LEU A 463 25.46 3.78 -18.47
N GLY A 464 24.99 4.84 -17.80
CA GLY A 464 24.26 4.78 -16.54
C GLY A 464 25.15 4.61 -15.30
N THR A 465 26.27 5.33 -15.22
CA THR A 465 27.22 5.28 -14.09
C THR A 465 26.81 6.11 -12.87
N SER A 466 25.68 6.82 -12.92
CA SER A 466 25.10 7.53 -11.76
C SER A 466 23.93 6.75 -11.18
N GLY A 467 23.88 6.61 -9.85
CA GLY A 467 22.86 5.83 -9.16
C GLY A 467 21.47 6.46 -9.21
N VAL A 468 20.44 5.63 -9.40
CA VAL A 468 19.01 6.01 -9.42
C VAL A 468 18.18 5.09 -8.53
N ARG A 469 16.96 5.51 -8.17
CA ARG A 469 15.99 4.67 -7.44
C ARG A 469 15.06 3.95 -8.41
N ALA A 470 14.66 2.72 -8.08
CA ALA A 470 13.79 1.93 -8.94
C ALA A 470 12.40 2.55 -9.14
N ILE A 471 11.82 3.16 -8.09
CA ILE A 471 10.53 3.86 -8.16
C ILE A 471 10.56 5.04 -9.16
N GLU A 472 11.65 5.81 -9.17
CA GLU A 472 11.82 6.95 -10.09
C GLU A 472 11.96 6.47 -11.53
N MET A 473 12.74 5.41 -11.74
CA MET A 473 12.90 4.80 -13.06
C MET A 473 11.59 4.20 -13.60
N ALA A 474 10.77 3.58 -12.74
CA ALA A 474 9.44 3.11 -13.13
C ALA A 474 8.55 4.28 -13.55
N ASN A 475 8.55 5.38 -12.80
CA ASN A 475 7.75 6.57 -13.13
C ASN A 475 8.22 7.26 -14.42
N ALA A 476 9.53 7.41 -14.59
CA ALA A 476 10.14 7.98 -15.78
C ALA A 476 9.73 7.23 -17.06
N TYR A 477 9.70 5.90 -17.02
CA TYR A 477 9.21 5.09 -18.14
C TYR A 477 7.68 5.23 -18.33
N GLY A 478 6.94 5.50 -17.25
CA GLY A 478 5.51 5.82 -17.31
C GLY A 478 5.19 7.07 -18.12
N MET A 479 6.07 8.07 -18.13
CA MET A 479 5.92 9.26 -18.98
C MET A 479 5.92 8.91 -20.47
N PHE A 480 6.64 7.86 -20.90
CA PHE A 480 6.50 7.37 -22.28
C PHE A 480 5.17 6.64 -22.48
N ALA A 481 4.77 5.81 -21.50
CA ALA A 481 3.55 5.00 -21.58
C ALA A 481 2.25 5.83 -21.63
N ASN A 482 2.23 7.01 -21.01
CA ASN A 482 1.05 7.90 -20.93
C ASN A 482 1.08 9.09 -21.88
N GLY A 483 2.04 9.13 -22.82
CA GLY A 483 2.10 10.19 -23.84
C GLY A 483 2.75 11.49 -23.38
N GLY A 484 3.55 11.46 -22.31
CA GLY A 484 4.43 12.55 -21.92
C GLY A 484 4.09 13.25 -20.61
N LYS A 485 3.14 12.70 -19.85
CA LYS A 485 2.66 13.32 -18.62
C LYS A 485 3.48 12.85 -17.42
N TYR A 486 3.95 13.80 -16.62
CA TYR A 486 4.44 13.49 -15.29
C TYR A 486 3.25 13.34 -14.36
N ILE A 487 3.19 12.21 -13.67
CA ILE A 487 2.24 11.95 -12.60
C ILE A 487 3.07 11.49 -11.41
N GLU A 488 2.79 12.04 -10.23
CA GLU A 488 3.54 11.69 -9.03
C GLU A 488 3.25 10.23 -8.62
N PRO A 489 4.29 9.43 -8.31
CA PRO A 489 4.11 8.10 -7.74
C PRO A 489 3.29 8.14 -6.45
N THR A 490 2.09 7.58 -6.49
CA THR A 490 1.10 7.68 -5.41
C THR A 490 0.98 6.34 -4.69
N LEU A 491 1.17 6.36 -3.37
CA LEU A 491 0.97 5.22 -2.47
C LEU A 491 -0.36 5.27 -1.72
N ILE A 492 -0.81 6.49 -1.39
CA ILE A 492 -1.98 6.78 -0.54
C ILE A 492 -2.95 7.64 -1.35
N THR A 493 -4.19 7.17 -1.51
CA THR A 493 -5.25 7.95 -2.16
C THR A 493 -6.06 8.75 -1.15
N ARG A 494 -6.25 8.21 0.07
CA ARG A 494 -7.09 8.86 1.09
C ARG A 494 -6.73 8.39 2.50
N VAL A 495 -6.82 9.27 3.47
CA VAL A 495 -6.70 8.96 4.90
C VAL A 495 -7.92 9.51 5.63
N GLU A 496 -8.57 8.68 6.44
CA GLU A 496 -9.70 9.07 7.29
C GLU A 496 -9.40 8.80 8.76
N THR A 497 -10.08 9.51 9.65
CA THR A 497 -10.21 9.13 11.06
C THR A 497 -11.09 7.88 11.21
N SER A 498 -11.12 7.29 12.40
CA SER A 498 -12.04 6.18 12.73
C SER A 498 -13.52 6.55 12.61
N GLU A 499 -13.86 7.84 12.70
CA GLU A 499 -15.21 8.38 12.54
C GLU A 499 -15.58 8.66 11.07
N GLY A 500 -14.66 8.43 10.12
CA GLY A 500 -14.87 8.65 8.69
C GLY A 500 -14.62 10.09 8.22
N LYS A 501 -14.00 10.94 9.05
CA LYS A 501 -13.60 12.29 8.63
C LYS A 501 -12.33 12.19 7.77
N ILE A 502 -12.38 12.74 6.56
CA ILE A 502 -11.22 12.79 5.65
C ILE A 502 -10.16 13.75 6.23
N ILE A 503 -8.94 13.24 6.39
CA ILE A 503 -7.73 13.96 6.78
C ILE A 503 -6.94 14.36 5.55
N TYR A 504 -6.90 13.47 4.57
CA TYR A 504 -6.16 13.63 3.32
C TYR A 504 -6.89 12.91 2.20
N GLU A 505 -6.91 13.52 1.02
CA GLU A 505 -7.37 12.92 -0.23
C GLU A 505 -6.44 13.41 -1.35
N LYS A 506 -5.95 12.50 -2.18
CA LYS A 506 -5.01 12.82 -3.25
C LYS A 506 -5.77 13.43 -4.43
N ASP A 507 -5.43 14.65 -4.78
CA ASP A 507 -5.87 15.26 -6.02
C ASP A 507 -5.11 14.67 -7.21
N ALA A 508 -5.83 14.49 -8.32
CA ALA A 508 -5.27 14.02 -9.58
C ALA A 508 -4.62 15.21 -10.31
N GLU A 509 -3.32 15.41 -10.09
CA GLU A 509 -2.52 16.36 -10.84
C GLU A 509 -1.74 15.65 -11.94
N GLU A 510 -1.91 16.11 -13.18
CA GLU A 510 -1.10 15.69 -14.31
C GLU A 510 -0.57 16.92 -15.04
N GLU A 511 0.72 16.93 -15.33
CA GLU A 511 1.35 17.99 -16.11
C GLU A 511 2.09 17.36 -17.30
N THR A 512 1.94 17.95 -18.48
CA THR A 512 2.57 17.43 -19.71
C THR A 512 3.97 17.99 -19.83
N TYR A 513 4.98 17.14 -19.66
CA TYR A 513 6.40 17.52 -19.72
C TYR A 513 7.04 17.16 -21.07
N LEU A 514 6.64 16.04 -21.66
CA LEU A 514 7.24 15.55 -22.91
C LEU A 514 6.39 15.94 -24.12
N ASP A 515 7.05 16.06 -25.26
CA ASP A 515 6.40 16.17 -26.55
C ASP A 515 5.74 14.82 -26.88
N PRO A 516 4.40 14.76 -27.07
CA PRO A 516 3.68 13.51 -27.29
C PRO A 516 4.14 12.74 -28.54
N ALA A 517 4.54 13.43 -29.60
CA ALA A 517 5.04 12.81 -30.81
C ALA A 517 6.41 12.15 -30.56
N LYS A 518 7.33 12.86 -29.91
CA LYS A 518 8.66 12.31 -29.56
C LYS A 518 8.54 11.17 -28.54
N ALA A 519 7.66 11.29 -27.56
CA ALA A 519 7.38 10.23 -26.60
C ALA A 519 6.87 8.97 -27.30
N TYR A 520 5.94 9.11 -28.26
CA TYR A 520 5.44 7.99 -29.04
C TYR A 520 6.49 7.36 -29.96
N VAL A 521 7.30 8.18 -30.65
CA VAL A 521 8.44 7.69 -31.45
C VAL A 521 9.40 6.88 -30.58
N MET A 522 9.72 7.38 -29.38
CA MET A 522 10.55 6.66 -28.41
C MET A 522 9.89 5.34 -27.95
N THR A 523 8.59 5.34 -27.66
CA THR A 523 7.83 4.11 -27.38
C THR A 523 7.91 3.12 -28.54
N ASN A 524 7.73 3.56 -29.79
CA ASN A 524 7.85 2.70 -30.97
C ASN A 524 9.26 2.12 -31.10
N MET A 525 10.31 2.90 -30.86
CA MET A 525 11.69 2.39 -30.89
C MET A 525 11.93 1.39 -29.76
N MET A 526 11.40 1.62 -28.55
CA MET A 526 11.53 0.71 -27.41
C MET A 526 10.80 -0.63 -27.59
N THR A 527 9.80 -0.73 -28.47
CA THR A 527 9.26 -2.05 -28.88
C THR A 527 10.33 -2.91 -29.60
N GLY A 528 11.34 -2.24 -30.19
CA GLY A 528 12.42 -2.87 -30.92
C GLY A 528 13.28 -3.81 -30.08
N VAL A 529 13.32 -3.64 -28.76
CA VAL A 529 14.02 -4.54 -27.84
C VAL A 529 13.49 -5.99 -27.92
N PHE A 530 12.26 -6.17 -28.40
CA PHE A 530 11.61 -7.47 -28.60
C PHE A 530 11.46 -7.87 -30.08
N ASP A 531 11.84 -7.00 -31.03
CA ASP A 531 11.62 -7.23 -32.46
C ASP A 531 12.88 -7.82 -33.12
N THR A 532 12.84 -9.10 -33.46
CA THR A 532 13.98 -9.80 -34.08
C THR A 532 14.36 -9.26 -35.47
N LYS A 533 13.51 -8.43 -36.10
CA LYS A 533 13.86 -7.72 -37.33
C LYS A 533 14.98 -6.69 -37.14
N LEU A 534 15.24 -6.27 -35.90
CA LEU A 534 16.35 -5.38 -35.53
C LEU A 534 17.62 -6.14 -35.12
N ASN A 535 17.64 -7.47 -35.27
CA ASN A 535 18.90 -8.21 -35.16
C ASN A 535 19.93 -7.68 -36.17
N GLY A 536 21.20 -7.70 -35.78
CA GLY A 536 22.32 -7.30 -36.62
C GLY A 536 23.57 -8.07 -36.18
N TYR A 537 24.64 -7.35 -35.87
CA TYR A 537 25.85 -7.94 -35.29
C TYR A 537 25.63 -8.58 -33.90
N ALA A 538 24.52 -8.23 -33.24
CA ALA A 538 24.03 -8.80 -32.00
C ALA A 538 22.53 -9.08 -32.11
N SER A 539 22.00 -9.88 -31.17
CA SER A 539 20.55 -10.06 -31.02
C SER A 539 19.94 -8.97 -30.17
N VAL A 540 18.68 -8.62 -30.45
CA VAL A 540 17.93 -7.66 -29.61
C VAL A 540 17.89 -8.10 -28.14
N THR A 541 17.94 -7.14 -27.22
CA THR A 541 18.22 -7.46 -25.81
C THR A 541 17.10 -8.21 -25.09
N GLY A 542 15.88 -8.21 -25.62
CA GLY A 542 14.71 -8.95 -25.12
C GLY A 542 14.50 -10.33 -25.77
N SER A 543 15.39 -10.76 -26.66
CA SER A 543 15.28 -12.03 -27.41
C SER A 543 15.09 -13.28 -26.53
N THR A 544 15.62 -13.29 -25.30
CA THR A 544 15.49 -14.43 -24.38
C THR A 544 14.13 -14.54 -23.70
N ILE A 545 13.33 -13.46 -23.69
CA ILE A 545 12.02 -13.41 -23.02
C ILE A 545 10.85 -13.24 -23.99
N VAL A 546 11.09 -12.80 -25.23
CA VAL A 546 10.04 -12.47 -26.21
C VAL A 546 9.04 -13.61 -26.45
N LYS A 547 9.50 -14.88 -26.46
CA LYS A 547 8.62 -16.04 -26.67
C LYS A 547 7.57 -16.23 -25.56
N GLY A 548 7.79 -15.64 -24.39
CA GLY A 548 6.88 -15.70 -23.24
C GLY A 548 5.97 -14.49 -23.10
N LEU A 549 6.03 -13.50 -24.00
CA LEU A 549 5.23 -12.27 -23.92
C LEU A 549 3.99 -12.41 -24.82
N THR A 550 2.80 -12.16 -24.28
CA THR A 550 1.53 -12.31 -25.01
C THR A 550 0.95 -10.98 -25.48
N ARG A 551 1.63 -9.87 -25.20
CA ARG A 551 1.15 -8.49 -25.41
C ARG A 551 2.22 -7.63 -26.05
N PRO A 552 1.83 -6.52 -26.71
CA PRO A 552 2.80 -5.52 -27.12
C PRO A 552 3.40 -4.85 -25.88
N TYR A 553 4.72 -4.90 -25.79
CA TYR A 553 5.50 -4.21 -24.75
C TYR A 553 6.54 -3.31 -25.39
N ALA A 554 6.87 -2.24 -24.69
CA ALA A 554 8.03 -1.41 -24.92
C ALA A 554 8.90 -1.46 -23.66
N GLY A 555 10.22 -1.41 -23.80
CA GLY A 555 11.09 -1.41 -22.63
C GLY A 555 12.57 -1.38 -22.97
N LYS A 556 13.38 -1.56 -21.93
CA LYS A 556 14.82 -1.57 -22.03
C LYS A 556 15.43 -2.43 -20.93
N SER A 557 16.42 -3.24 -21.29
CA SER A 557 17.28 -3.89 -20.29
C SER A 557 18.54 -3.06 -20.01
N GLY A 558 19.04 -3.15 -18.79
CA GLY A 558 20.32 -2.60 -18.36
C GLY A 558 21.16 -3.64 -17.65
N SER A 559 22.48 -3.51 -17.77
CA SER A 559 23.43 -4.35 -17.05
C SER A 559 24.71 -3.56 -16.83
N THR A 560 25.23 -3.64 -15.62
CA THR A 560 26.58 -3.20 -15.23
C THR A 560 27.31 -4.42 -14.65
N PRO A 561 28.58 -4.30 -14.23
CA PRO A 561 29.23 -5.38 -13.49
C PRO A 561 28.50 -5.77 -12.21
N THR A 562 27.74 -4.86 -11.59
CA THR A 562 27.14 -4.98 -10.24
C THR A 562 25.62 -5.07 -10.25
N ASP A 563 24.96 -4.60 -11.32
CA ASP A 563 23.51 -4.42 -11.38
C ASP A 563 22.91 -5.00 -12.66
N SER A 564 21.72 -5.61 -12.54
CA SER A 564 20.92 -6.05 -13.67
C SER A 564 19.51 -5.46 -13.58
N TRP A 565 19.03 -4.93 -14.70
CA TRP A 565 17.76 -4.22 -14.81
C TRP A 565 16.92 -4.71 -15.99
N MET A 566 15.62 -4.72 -15.78
CA MET A 566 14.63 -4.73 -16.85
C MET A 566 13.52 -3.75 -16.48
N ILE A 567 13.28 -2.78 -17.36
CA ILE A 567 12.19 -1.82 -17.22
C ILE A 567 11.37 -1.88 -18.51
N GLY A 568 10.06 -1.96 -18.38
CA GLY A 568 9.19 -2.00 -19.52
C GLY A 568 7.74 -1.85 -19.15
N TYR A 569 6.93 -1.64 -20.17
CA TYR A 569 5.54 -1.25 -20.00
C TYR A 569 4.66 -1.74 -21.14
N SER A 570 3.39 -1.88 -20.79
CA SER A 570 2.27 -1.85 -21.71
C SER A 570 1.49 -0.53 -21.47
N PRO A 571 0.49 -0.16 -22.28
CA PRO A 571 -0.32 1.03 -22.02
C PRO A 571 -1.08 1.04 -20.67
N GLN A 572 -1.07 -0.07 -19.91
CA GLN A 572 -1.83 -0.24 -18.68
C GLN A 572 -0.96 -0.37 -17.42
N LEU A 573 0.33 -0.66 -17.59
CA LEU A 573 1.20 -0.95 -16.46
C LEU A 573 2.65 -0.77 -16.90
N VAL A 574 3.43 -0.10 -16.05
CA VAL A 574 4.89 0.01 -16.15
C VAL A 574 5.47 -0.77 -15.00
N SER A 575 6.57 -1.49 -15.22
CA SER A 575 7.35 -2.04 -14.11
C SER A 575 8.84 -1.90 -14.32
N ALA A 576 9.54 -1.65 -13.21
CA ALA A 576 10.98 -1.66 -13.11
C ALA A 576 11.41 -2.78 -12.18
N VAL A 577 12.31 -3.64 -12.65
CA VAL A 577 12.92 -4.72 -11.88
C VAL A 577 14.42 -4.52 -11.84
N TRP A 578 14.97 -4.54 -10.64
CA TRP A 578 16.40 -4.52 -10.36
C TRP A 578 16.83 -5.78 -9.63
N THR A 579 18.03 -6.28 -9.92
CA THR A 579 18.70 -7.31 -9.12
C THR A 579 20.19 -7.00 -8.99
N GLY A 580 20.75 -7.18 -7.80
CA GLY A 580 22.17 -6.93 -7.50
C GLY A 580 22.52 -7.24 -6.04
N TYR A 581 23.78 -7.06 -5.67
CA TYR A 581 24.27 -7.29 -4.30
C TYR A 581 24.37 -6.00 -3.50
N ASP A 582 24.08 -6.04 -2.20
CA ASP A 582 24.11 -4.86 -1.30
C ASP A 582 25.48 -4.22 -1.17
N ASP A 583 26.52 -5.05 -1.15
CA ASP A 583 27.93 -4.62 -1.12
C ASP A 583 28.48 -4.18 -2.50
N ALA A 584 27.61 -4.13 -3.52
CA ALA A 584 27.98 -3.82 -4.90
C ALA A 584 29.09 -4.70 -5.48
N ARG A 585 29.23 -5.95 -5.02
CA ARG A 585 30.13 -6.92 -5.68
C ARG A 585 29.62 -7.31 -7.06
N LYS A 586 30.53 -7.81 -7.89
CA LYS A 586 30.22 -8.17 -9.28
C LYS A 586 29.25 -9.36 -9.37
N ILE A 587 28.33 -9.31 -10.33
CA ILE A 587 27.47 -10.43 -10.69
C ILE A 587 28.25 -11.39 -11.60
N GLU A 588 28.83 -12.42 -11.00
CA GLU A 588 29.62 -13.42 -11.75
C GLU A 588 28.74 -14.55 -12.31
N LYS A 589 27.73 -14.99 -11.56
CA LYS A 589 26.86 -16.10 -11.95
C LYS A 589 26.01 -15.73 -13.17
N VAL A 590 26.07 -16.54 -14.22
CA VAL A 590 25.33 -16.31 -15.48
C VAL A 590 23.81 -16.29 -15.25
N ALA A 591 23.31 -17.14 -14.36
CA ALA A 591 21.88 -17.18 -14.03
C ALA A 591 21.37 -15.84 -13.48
N GLU A 592 22.13 -15.22 -12.56
CA GLU A 592 21.78 -13.98 -11.87
C GLU A 592 21.67 -12.80 -12.82
N LYS A 593 22.53 -12.75 -13.85
CA LYS A 593 22.45 -11.72 -14.91
C LYS A 593 21.10 -11.71 -15.64
N SER A 594 20.38 -12.83 -15.65
CA SER A 594 19.08 -12.98 -16.32
C SER A 594 17.85 -12.75 -15.44
N TYR A 595 18.01 -12.67 -14.11
CA TYR A 595 16.88 -12.64 -13.18
C TYR A 595 15.95 -11.45 -13.41
N ALA A 596 16.47 -10.22 -13.49
CA ALA A 596 15.64 -9.04 -13.71
C ALA A 596 14.73 -9.16 -14.95
N LYS A 597 15.26 -9.65 -16.08
CA LYS A 597 14.48 -9.87 -17.32
C LYS A 597 13.38 -10.92 -17.13
N LYS A 598 13.71 -12.05 -16.51
CA LYS A 598 12.76 -13.15 -16.29
C LYS A 598 11.65 -12.74 -15.32
N ILE A 599 12.01 -12.08 -14.22
CA ILE A 599 11.06 -11.57 -13.22
C ILE A 599 10.12 -10.57 -13.89
N TRP A 600 10.66 -9.59 -14.62
CA TRP A 600 9.85 -8.60 -15.34
C TRP A 600 8.87 -9.26 -16.31
N ALA A 601 9.34 -10.18 -17.17
CA ALA A 601 8.49 -10.84 -18.16
C ALA A 601 7.35 -11.63 -17.51
N LYS A 602 7.65 -12.43 -16.49
CA LYS A 602 6.63 -13.24 -15.80
C LYS A 602 5.68 -12.38 -14.97
N PHE A 603 6.19 -11.34 -14.31
CA PHE A 603 5.37 -10.40 -13.55
C PHE A 603 4.38 -9.68 -14.47
N MET A 604 4.83 -9.14 -15.60
CA MET A 604 3.95 -8.39 -16.51
C MET A 604 2.83 -9.26 -17.08
N GLU A 605 3.11 -10.52 -17.39
CA GLU A 605 2.11 -11.48 -17.87
C GLU A 605 1.09 -11.84 -16.79
N ASP A 606 1.54 -12.15 -15.57
CA ASP A 606 0.66 -12.46 -14.43
C ASP A 606 -0.18 -11.23 -14.01
N ALA A 607 0.44 -10.05 -13.90
CA ALA A 607 -0.20 -8.80 -13.45
C ALA A 607 -1.26 -8.27 -14.43
N LEU A 608 -1.15 -8.62 -15.72
CA LEU A 608 -2.10 -8.25 -16.77
C LEU A 608 -3.01 -9.41 -17.19
N GLN A 609 -2.92 -10.57 -16.53
CA GLN A 609 -3.77 -11.71 -16.82
C GLN A 609 -5.25 -11.33 -16.69
N GLY A 610 -6.06 -11.73 -17.67
CA GLY A 610 -7.49 -11.40 -17.73
C GLY A 610 -7.84 -9.94 -18.10
N LYS A 611 -6.86 -9.03 -18.18
CA LYS A 611 -7.09 -7.65 -18.67
C LYS A 611 -7.13 -7.62 -20.22
N PRO A 612 -7.90 -6.73 -20.86
CA PRO A 612 -7.88 -6.59 -22.33
C PRO A 612 -6.47 -6.27 -22.85
N VAL A 613 -6.10 -6.78 -24.02
CA VAL A 613 -4.81 -6.43 -24.67
C VAL A 613 -4.94 -5.06 -25.32
N LYS A 614 -4.07 -4.11 -24.95
CA LYS A 614 -4.03 -2.76 -25.54
C LYS A 614 -2.77 -2.54 -26.35
N SER A 615 -2.91 -1.91 -27.51
CA SER A 615 -1.79 -1.44 -28.34
C SER A 615 -1.38 -0.01 -27.99
N PHE A 616 -0.14 0.35 -28.30
CA PHE A 616 0.34 1.74 -28.23
C PHE A 616 -0.31 2.54 -29.36
N LYS A 617 -1.12 3.55 -28.99
CA LYS A 617 -1.80 4.39 -29.97
C LYS A 617 -0.95 5.62 -30.30
N PRO A 618 -0.72 5.94 -31.59
CA PRO A 618 -0.09 7.19 -31.96
C PRO A 618 -0.94 8.37 -31.52
N PRO A 619 -0.34 9.55 -31.25
CA PRO A 619 -1.09 10.79 -31.13
C PRO A 619 -1.86 11.08 -32.44
N LYS A 620 -2.90 11.92 -32.35
CA LYS A 620 -3.74 12.26 -33.52
C LYS A 620 -2.92 12.90 -34.65
N ASP A 621 -1.96 13.74 -34.27
CA ASP A 621 -1.10 14.49 -35.18
C ASP A 621 0.36 14.40 -34.71
N GLY A 622 1.29 14.79 -35.58
CA GLY A 622 2.72 14.95 -35.26
C GLY A 622 3.58 13.70 -35.42
N VAL A 623 3.02 12.56 -35.82
CA VAL A 623 3.80 11.37 -36.19
C VAL A 623 3.40 10.79 -37.54
N THR A 624 4.40 10.32 -38.29
CA THR A 624 4.22 9.65 -39.59
C THR A 624 4.82 8.25 -39.52
N GLY A 625 4.06 7.22 -39.92
CA GLY A 625 4.52 5.82 -39.95
C GLY A 625 4.89 5.36 -41.34
N VAL A 626 6.13 4.87 -41.52
CA VAL A 626 6.62 4.35 -42.80
C VAL A 626 7.32 3.00 -42.62
N HIS A 627 7.39 2.21 -43.69
CA HIS A 627 8.20 1.00 -43.72
C HIS A 627 9.64 1.36 -44.08
N ILE A 628 10.58 1.08 -43.18
CA ILE A 628 12.02 1.27 -43.41
C ILE A 628 12.75 -0.05 -43.45
N ASP A 629 13.90 -0.05 -44.12
CA ASP A 629 14.92 -1.06 -43.92
C ASP A 629 15.64 -0.75 -42.59
N PRO A 630 15.59 -1.66 -41.60
CA PRO A 630 16.17 -1.39 -40.29
C PRO A 630 17.70 -1.25 -40.29
N VAL A 631 18.40 -1.73 -41.33
CA VAL A 631 19.86 -1.72 -41.42
C VAL A 631 20.36 -0.34 -41.85
N ASN A 632 19.81 0.20 -42.94
CA ASN A 632 20.27 1.47 -43.52
C ASN A 632 19.35 2.67 -43.23
N GLY A 633 18.15 2.44 -42.69
CA GLY A 633 17.20 3.49 -42.31
C GLY A 633 16.39 4.09 -43.47
N LYS A 634 16.60 3.65 -44.71
CA LYS A 634 15.89 4.14 -45.91
C LYS A 634 14.50 3.53 -46.04
N LEU A 635 13.63 4.14 -46.85
CA LEU A 635 12.30 3.61 -47.17
C LEU A 635 12.43 2.21 -47.80
N ALA A 636 11.87 1.20 -47.14
CA ALA A 636 11.93 -0.15 -47.66
C ALA A 636 10.99 -0.28 -48.87
N THR A 637 11.46 -0.93 -49.92
CA THR A 637 10.63 -1.36 -51.06
C THR A 637 10.04 -2.76 -50.78
N LYS A 638 9.20 -3.28 -51.67
CA LYS A 638 8.71 -4.66 -51.57
C LYS A 638 9.82 -5.72 -51.70
N GLY A 639 10.95 -5.38 -52.33
CA GLY A 639 12.09 -6.28 -52.53
C GLY A 639 13.04 -6.36 -51.32
N CYS A 640 12.91 -5.46 -50.34
CA CYS A 640 13.75 -5.48 -49.14
C CYS A 640 13.52 -6.78 -48.34
N PRO A 641 14.60 -7.49 -47.96
CA PRO A 641 14.50 -8.76 -47.22
C PRO A 641 13.92 -8.58 -45.82
N VAL A 642 14.14 -7.41 -45.21
CA VAL A 642 13.57 -7.04 -43.91
C VAL A 642 12.90 -5.68 -44.04
N ARG A 643 11.66 -5.57 -43.53
CA ARG A 643 10.90 -4.32 -43.47
C ARG A 643 10.32 -4.14 -42.09
N ARG A 644 10.58 -2.99 -41.48
CA ARG A 644 10.03 -2.61 -40.17
C ARG A 644 9.16 -1.38 -40.31
N PHE A 645 7.94 -1.45 -39.77
CA PHE A 645 7.08 -0.29 -39.65
C PHE A 645 7.56 0.58 -38.49
N THR A 646 7.95 1.82 -38.78
CA THR A 646 8.61 2.72 -37.84
C THR A 646 7.95 4.08 -37.91
N TYR A 647 7.72 4.69 -36.73
CA TYR A 647 7.16 6.03 -36.63
C TYR A 647 8.26 7.07 -36.49
N PHE A 648 8.06 8.20 -37.17
CA PHE A 648 8.90 9.39 -37.14
C PHE A 648 8.07 10.57 -36.65
N VAL A 649 8.73 11.62 -36.16
CA VAL A 649 8.05 12.92 -36.04
C VAL A 649 7.69 13.37 -37.45
N SER A 650 6.48 13.87 -37.65
CA SER A 650 6.03 14.23 -39.00
C SER A 650 6.97 15.24 -39.67
N GLY A 651 7.39 14.94 -40.90
CA GLY A 651 8.36 15.74 -41.66
C GLY A 651 9.81 15.34 -41.43
N THR A 652 10.08 14.32 -40.61
CA THR A 652 11.43 13.79 -40.39
C THR A 652 11.57 12.33 -40.85
N GLU A 653 10.57 11.78 -41.54
CA GLU A 653 10.67 10.47 -42.19
C GLU A 653 11.71 10.49 -43.33
N PRO A 654 12.37 9.35 -43.61
CA PRO A 654 13.26 9.24 -44.77
C PRO A 654 12.47 9.41 -46.08
N ASP A 655 13.10 10.01 -47.08
CA ASP A 655 12.58 10.23 -48.43
C ASP A 655 13.30 9.36 -49.50
N GLU A 656 14.49 8.85 -49.19
CA GLU A 656 15.21 7.91 -50.04
C GLU A 656 14.74 6.46 -49.88
N TYR A 657 14.65 5.73 -51.01
CA TYR A 657 14.37 4.29 -51.02
C TYR A 657 15.63 3.44 -50.87
N CYS A 658 15.51 2.31 -50.17
CA CYS A 658 16.55 1.30 -50.09
C CYS A 658 16.77 0.67 -51.47
N THR A 659 18.02 0.61 -51.92
CA THR A 659 18.42 0.01 -53.21
C THR A 659 19.31 -1.21 -53.05
N ASP A 660 19.69 -1.59 -51.81
CA ASP A 660 20.71 -2.60 -51.52
C ASP A 660 20.30 -4.04 -51.94
N HIS A 661 19.03 -4.26 -52.25
CA HIS A 661 18.47 -5.53 -52.73
C HIS A 661 18.28 -5.56 -54.26
N LEU A 662 18.59 -4.46 -54.95
CA LEU A 662 18.60 -4.41 -56.41
C LEU A 662 19.99 -4.90 -56.85
N ASP A 663 20.05 -6.09 -57.46
CA ASP A 663 21.30 -6.63 -58.00
C ASP A 663 21.94 -5.63 -58.98
N HIS A 664 23.26 -5.48 -58.92
CA HIS A 664 24.07 -4.59 -59.77
C HIS A 664 24.00 -4.92 -61.29
N ASN A 665 23.15 -5.85 -61.72
CA ASN A 665 22.93 -6.22 -63.12
C ASN A 665 21.59 -5.76 -63.72
N GLU A 666 20.74 -5.03 -62.99
CA GLU A 666 19.53 -4.41 -63.57
C GLU A 666 19.65 -2.89 -63.79
N LEU A 667 20.84 -2.41 -64.15
CA LEU A 667 20.99 -1.09 -64.75
C LEU A 667 20.67 -1.15 -66.24
N ILE A 668 19.40 -1.00 -66.60
CA ILE A 668 19.03 -0.49 -67.94
C ILE A 668 18.82 1.03 -67.81
N PRO A 669 19.65 1.88 -68.43
CA PRO A 669 19.45 3.32 -68.40
C PRO A 669 18.31 3.71 -69.35
N GLY A 670 17.32 4.44 -68.82
CA GLY A 670 16.17 4.86 -69.61
C GLY A 670 15.30 5.94 -68.97
N ALA A 671 15.89 6.87 -68.20
CA ALA A 671 15.17 8.08 -67.81
C ALA A 671 15.10 9.04 -69.02
N LYS A 672 13.92 9.16 -69.65
CA LYS A 672 13.57 10.35 -70.44
C LYS A 672 12.86 11.35 -69.51
N PRO A 673 13.27 12.62 -69.44
CA PRO A 673 12.48 13.64 -68.80
C PRO A 673 11.39 14.12 -69.77
N GLY A 674 10.14 14.09 -69.35
CA GLY A 674 9.02 14.56 -70.17
C GLY A 674 7.83 14.90 -69.28
N GLY A 675 7.75 16.18 -68.90
CA GLY A 675 6.61 16.72 -68.19
C GLY A 675 5.31 16.56 -68.98
N ALA A 676 4.21 16.37 -68.26
CA ALA A 676 2.88 16.69 -68.74
C ALA A 676 1.96 16.95 -67.55
N ASP A 677 1.51 18.20 -67.46
CA ASP A 677 0.37 18.66 -66.68
C ASP A 677 -0.77 17.64 -66.64
N LYS A 678 -1.24 17.30 -65.43
CA LYS A 678 -2.60 16.80 -65.24
C LYS A 678 -3.37 17.73 -64.33
N LYS A 679 -4.17 18.56 -65.01
CA LYS A 679 -5.19 19.48 -64.51
C LYS A 679 -6.10 18.81 -63.46
N SER A 680 -6.39 19.60 -62.44
CA SER A 680 -7.36 19.37 -61.37
C SER A 680 -8.76 18.95 -61.83
N TRP A 681 -9.30 17.98 -61.11
CA TRP A 681 -10.59 17.32 -61.27
C TRP A 681 -11.83 18.21 -61.01
N TYR A 682 -11.68 19.40 -60.43
CA TYR A 682 -12.79 20.28 -60.05
C TYR A 682 -13.25 21.26 -61.15
N LYS A 683 -12.55 21.36 -62.30
CA LYS A 683 -12.99 22.21 -63.44
C LYS A 683 -14.08 21.58 -64.32
N LYS A 684 -14.75 20.51 -63.85
CA LYS A 684 -15.86 19.84 -64.57
C LYS A 684 -17.25 20.06 -63.98
N LEU A 685 -17.40 20.98 -63.01
CA LEU A 685 -18.69 21.18 -62.31
C LEU A 685 -19.35 22.55 -62.49
N TRP A 686 -18.77 23.49 -63.24
CA TRP A 686 -19.49 24.69 -63.68
C TRP A 686 -18.98 25.21 -65.02
N ASN A 687 -19.77 24.98 -66.06
CA ASN A 687 -20.18 26.04 -66.99
C ASN A 687 -21.36 25.54 -67.82
N TRP A 688 -22.49 26.22 -67.64
CA TRP A 688 -23.69 26.12 -68.47
C TRP A 688 -23.36 26.48 -69.92
N GLY A 689 -23.94 25.72 -70.85
CA GLY A 689 -24.18 26.18 -72.22
C GLY A 689 -25.70 26.31 -72.40
N ASP A 690 -26.10 27.46 -72.93
CA ASP A 690 -27.01 27.45 -74.08
C ASP A 690 -26.35 26.70 -75.26
#